data_AF-A0AA87MMN8-F1
#
_entry.id   AF-A0AA87MMN8-F1
#
_cell.length_a   1.000
_cell.length_b   1.000
_cell.length_c   1.000
_cell.angle_alpha   90.00
_cell.angle_beta   90.00
_cell.angle_gamma   90.00
#
_symmetry.space_group_name_H-M   'P 1'
#
loop_
_entity.id
_entity.type
_entity.pdbx_description
1 polymer ?
#
loop_
_entity_poly.entity_id
_entity_poly.type
_entity_poly.pdbx_seq_one_letter_code
_entity_poly.pdbx_strand_id
1 'polypeptide(L)'
;MQHHLTLKDEKSDKFWNIEVSGKSFTVTYGKTSTSGTSQTKTFDSEEKCLKEAKKLLSEKLKKGYIEGGLRTSSSSQNKKTSVQTSNDFPKEWENIANSKDLQKDLTKHFLYLADSPGFESVVRKIFEHAKTAKTNKNTLIVEFENGKTLTASSPGNPNSYKKFPKSFLKLIEKHNTLKTDRLELGKCYFDFDIFDEGDRVYDLFDGKASNVFCPLRYTDNSDWIYHPTEKNKEGEPAIFPVIHEMEDEINPVYHNIGALFLQQFCDEFEFEIDIPAERPADPSAGSKTAWWDNLSDAWKQTFREQLEDEDDEPTFETILTLEKLDLSGSSISDLKPLEVLLTEKKFKLEIIRLSDTSISDISILAMAEKKLFSVDISRTPVKDVSMLKGISFLTADGCTGLDFATLVKLKKLSRLSLRDTKLNDLEFLHDFTELEQLNINGTSLTDEQIQKFHVRLKKDQLEKSKAGRKPLQLDVHPEIKDPLLRTLADNSDYKPELALEAGEKLLAQRVERKDIKQILKDLIAICDKQWRKYLHVETPEGQKKFEFFNQNEKRFRYIFETDDFSTPVSIASVADPITEIVGLIPFIYKNKKKYKAYETIENNSFYHVNAILKIVSKTKYHDVTLAQVEEAVRKSDYVQYKINEDGDMYLKVRK
;
A
#
# COMPACT_ATOMS: atom_id res chain seq x y z
N MET A 1 29.55 30.46 13.13
CA MET A 1 30.39 31.41 12.34
C MET A 1 31.74 31.46 13.02
N GLN A 2 32.86 31.30 12.29
CA GLN A 2 34.20 31.29 12.87
C GLN A 2 35.19 31.96 11.90
N HIS A 3 36.07 32.84 12.39
CA HIS A 3 37.08 33.54 11.60
C HIS A 3 38.40 33.67 12.37
N HIS A 4 39.53 33.59 11.65
CA HIS A 4 40.88 33.80 12.17
C HIS A 4 41.56 34.92 11.38
N LEU A 5 41.88 36.02 12.04
CA LEU A 5 42.49 37.19 11.42
C LEU A 5 43.87 37.50 12.03
N THR A 6 44.81 37.93 11.19
CA THR A 6 46.16 38.36 11.60
C THR A 6 46.48 39.76 11.09
N LEU A 7 47.09 40.58 11.94
CA LEU A 7 47.66 41.89 11.59
C LEU A 7 49.17 41.84 11.82
N LYS A 8 49.95 42.08 10.75
CA LYS A 8 51.41 42.08 10.79
C LYS A 8 51.98 43.33 10.14
N ASP A 9 52.64 44.17 10.94
CA ASP A 9 53.36 45.39 10.55
C ASP A 9 54.70 45.46 11.31
N GLU A 10 55.57 46.44 11.02
CA GLU A 10 56.90 46.57 11.65
C GLU A 10 56.87 46.70 13.19
N LYS A 11 55.71 47.01 13.79
CA LYS A 11 55.53 47.25 15.23
C LYS A 11 54.44 46.35 15.87
N SER A 12 53.74 45.54 15.08
CA SER A 12 52.64 44.67 15.53
C SER A 12 52.67 43.31 14.83
N ASP A 13 52.64 42.24 15.61
CA ASP A 13 52.31 40.89 15.11
C ASP A 13 51.21 40.32 16.02
N LYS A 14 49.96 40.36 15.55
CA LYS A 14 48.74 40.18 16.37
C LYS A 14 47.73 39.30 15.68
N PHE A 15 47.01 38.49 16.45
CA PHE A 15 45.87 37.70 15.96
C PHE A 15 44.57 38.12 16.66
N TRP A 16 43.45 37.85 15.97
CA TRP A 16 42.10 38.07 16.46
C TRP A 16 41.17 37.02 15.87
N ASN A 17 40.49 36.27 16.74
CA ASN A 17 39.56 35.21 16.40
C ASN A 17 38.17 35.58 16.90
N ILE A 18 37.14 35.14 16.18
CA ILE A 18 35.77 35.12 16.70
C ILE A 18 35.09 33.81 16.36
N GLU A 19 34.37 33.24 17.32
CA GLU A 19 33.56 32.04 17.17
C GLU A 19 32.17 32.30 17.76
N VAL A 20 31.13 32.08 16.96
CA VAL A 20 29.73 32.31 17.32
C VAL A 20 29.02 30.97 17.48
N SER A 21 28.47 30.74 18.66
CA SER A 21 27.71 29.55 19.05
C SER A 21 26.38 29.96 19.68
N GLY A 22 25.29 29.73 18.94
CA GLY A 22 23.92 30.13 19.29
C GLY A 22 23.81 31.61 19.65
N LYS A 23 23.28 31.90 20.86
CA LYS A 23 23.08 33.25 21.41
C LYS A 23 24.36 33.93 21.93
N SER A 24 25.53 33.32 21.78
CA SER A 24 26.79 33.83 22.32
C SER A 24 27.93 33.80 21.30
N PHE A 25 28.92 34.67 21.49
CA PHE A 25 30.19 34.56 20.78
C PHE A 25 31.37 34.69 21.74
N THR A 26 32.48 34.04 21.39
CA THR A 26 33.78 34.19 22.05
C THR A 26 34.76 34.83 21.09
N VAL A 27 35.45 35.86 21.55
CA VAL A 27 36.50 36.57 20.83
C VAL A 27 37.83 36.34 21.55
N THR A 28 38.83 35.83 20.82
CA THR A 28 40.19 35.58 21.37
C THR A 28 41.20 36.44 20.64
N TYR A 29 42.03 37.19 21.34
CA TYR A 29 42.98 38.12 20.70
C TYR A 29 44.28 38.27 21.46
N GLY A 30 45.38 38.48 20.74
CA GLY A 30 46.70 38.58 21.36
C GLY A 30 47.80 38.90 20.36
N LYS A 31 49.06 38.75 20.80
CA LYS A 31 50.20 38.63 19.88
C LYS A 31 50.22 37.21 19.33
N THR A 32 50.61 37.00 18.07
CA THR A 32 50.65 35.67 17.41
C THR A 32 51.53 34.64 18.14
N SER A 33 52.47 35.10 18.97
CA SER A 33 53.34 34.27 19.82
C SER A 33 52.78 33.99 21.23
N THR A 34 51.51 34.33 21.51
CA THR A 34 50.86 34.11 22.81
C THR A 34 49.51 33.43 22.63
N SER A 35 48.99 32.75 23.65
CA SER A 35 47.65 32.13 23.60
C SER A 35 46.50 33.15 23.51
N GLY A 36 46.79 34.45 23.64
CA GLY A 36 45.82 35.54 23.65
C GLY A 36 44.94 35.57 24.90
N THR A 37 43.98 36.49 24.87
CA THR A 37 42.94 36.67 25.89
C THR A 37 41.59 36.45 25.25
N SER A 38 40.74 35.62 25.87
CA SER A 38 39.37 35.35 25.41
C SER A 38 38.35 36.18 26.18
N GLN A 39 37.33 36.67 25.48
CA GLN A 39 36.15 37.31 26.06
C GLN A 39 34.89 36.74 25.41
N THR A 40 33.93 36.29 26.21
CA THR A 40 32.64 35.76 25.75
C THR A 40 31.54 36.77 26.03
N LYS A 41 30.61 36.95 25.08
CA LYS A 41 29.45 37.83 25.21
C LYS A 41 28.18 37.14 24.72
N THR A 42 27.12 37.25 25.51
CA THR A 42 25.81 36.61 25.28
C THR A 42 24.74 37.67 25.03
N PHE A 43 23.74 37.33 24.22
CA PHE A 43 22.66 38.24 23.76
C PHE A 43 21.30 37.56 23.87
N ASP A 44 20.22 38.35 23.90
CA ASP A 44 18.84 37.82 24.04
C ASP A 44 18.42 36.91 22.85
N SER A 45 18.96 37.19 21.66
CA SER A 45 18.68 36.46 20.41
C SER A 45 19.92 36.23 19.56
N GLU A 46 19.89 35.17 18.75
CA GLU A 46 20.99 34.78 17.86
C GLU A 46 21.24 35.80 16.75
N GLU A 47 20.19 36.44 16.25
CA GLU A 47 20.30 37.52 15.26
C GLU A 47 21.07 38.74 15.80
N LYS A 48 20.81 39.15 17.05
CA LYS A 48 21.57 40.23 17.71
C LYS A 48 23.04 39.80 17.89
N CYS A 49 23.28 38.56 18.29
CA CYS A 49 24.63 38.01 18.45
C CYS A 49 25.42 38.02 17.13
N LEU A 50 24.85 37.46 16.06
CA LEU A 50 25.46 37.43 14.73
C LEU A 50 25.68 38.82 14.13
N LYS A 51 24.76 39.77 14.37
CA LYS A 51 24.89 41.16 13.88
C LYS A 51 26.07 41.87 14.54
N GLU A 52 26.24 41.75 15.85
CA GLU A 52 27.37 42.36 16.58
C GLU A 52 28.70 41.62 16.28
N ALA A 53 28.68 40.29 16.11
CA ALA A 53 29.85 39.52 15.69
C ALA A 53 30.38 39.94 14.31
N LYS A 54 29.48 40.10 13.32
CA LYS A 54 29.82 40.60 11.96
C LYS A 54 30.35 42.03 11.99
N LYS A 55 29.80 42.89 12.85
CA LYS A 55 30.29 44.26 13.07
C LYS A 55 31.74 44.24 13.58
N LEU A 56 32.03 43.47 14.64
CA LEU A 56 33.39 43.33 15.19
C LEU A 56 34.39 42.80 14.15
N LEU A 57 34.00 41.80 13.34
CA LEU A 57 34.81 41.32 12.23
C LEU A 57 35.14 42.45 11.23
N SER A 58 34.13 43.22 10.81
CA SER A 58 34.30 44.33 9.87
C SER A 58 35.19 45.45 10.42
N GLU A 59 35.13 45.72 11.73
CA GLU A 59 36.02 46.70 12.39
C GLU A 59 37.48 46.22 12.42
N LYS A 60 37.74 44.91 12.47
CA LYS A 60 39.09 44.35 12.46
C LYS A 60 39.69 44.34 11.05
N LEU A 61 38.91 43.94 10.05
CA LEU A 61 39.31 44.05 8.64
C LEU A 61 39.65 45.51 8.26
N LYS A 62 38.82 46.48 8.69
CA LYS A 62 39.11 47.93 8.52
C LYS A 62 40.37 48.42 9.26
N LYS A 63 40.83 47.71 10.29
CA LYS A 63 42.07 47.99 11.02
C LYS A 63 43.29 47.26 10.45
N GLY A 64 43.20 46.78 9.19
CA GLY A 64 44.30 46.15 8.46
C GLY A 64 44.53 44.67 8.79
N TYR A 65 43.64 44.04 9.56
CA TYR A 65 43.73 42.59 9.79
C TYR A 65 43.34 41.84 8.52
N ILE A 66 44.13 40.82 8.17
CA ILE A 66 43.96 39.98 6.98
C ILE A 66 43.55 38.57 7.41
N GLU A 67 42.65 37.94 6.66
CA GLU A 67 42.19 36.57 6.90
C GLU A 67 43.21 35.55 6.38
N GLY A 68 43.73 34.70 7.27
CA GLY A 68 44.88 33.84 6.98
C GLY A 68 44.51 32.43 6.51
N GLY A 69 44.85 32.09 5.27
CA GLY A 69 44.82 30.71 4.76
C GLY A 69 45.96 29.85 5.32
N LEU A 70 45.67 28.60 5.69
CA LEU A 70 46.54 27.77 6.53
C LEU A 70 47.73 27.10 5.81
N ARG A 71 48.95 27.49 6.23
CA ARG A 71 50.27 26.81 6.17
C ARG A 71 51.06 27.31 7.40
N THR A 72 51.99 26.63 8.09
CA THR A 72 52.65 25.30 8.00
C THR A 72 53.48 25.06 9.28
N SER A 73 53.70 23.80 9.67
CA SER A 73 54.90 23.24 10.37
C SER A 73 55.41 23.82 11.72
N SER A 74 56.26 23.02 12.39
CA SER A 74 56.57 23.03 13.84
C SER A 74 58.04 23.32 14.23
N SER A 75 58.25 23.88 15.43
CA SER A 75 59.38 23.60 16.35
C SER A 75 59.05 24.18 17.76
N SER A 76 58.91 23.41 18.85
CA SER A 76 59.93 22.69 19.66
C SER A 76 60.88 23.65 20.43
N GLN A 77 61.00 23.67 21.77
CA GLN A 77 60.44 22.88 22.91
C GLN A 77 60.38 23.81 24.17
N ASN A 78 60.20 23.44 25.47
CA ASN A 78 59.93 22.17 26.20
C ASN A 78 59.25 22.44 27.57
N LYS A 79 58.04 21.89 27.84
CA LYS A 79 57.62 21.23 29.11
C LYS A 79 56.15 20.81 29.04
N LYS A 80 55.88 19.52 29.36
CA LYS A 80 54.60 18.85 29.70
C LYS A 80 53.32 19.70 29.50
N THR A 81 52.41 19.36 28.59
CA THR A 81 51.77 18.03 28.45
C THR A 81 51.34 17.82 26.99
N SER A 82 51.74 16.72 26.35
CA SER A 82 51.61 16.50 24.91
C SER A 82 50.51 15.51 24.54
N VAL A 83 49.59 15.92 23.66
CA VAL A 83 48.77 14.98 22.87
C VAL A 83 49.51 14.74 21.56
N GLN A 84 50.07 13.54 21.38
CA GLN A 84 50.76 13.14 20.16
C GLN A 84 49.77 12.58 19.13
N THR A 85 49.95 12.92 17.86
CA THR A 85 49.73 11.96 16.78
C THR A 85 50.93 11.01 16.76
N SER A 86 50.73 9.77 17.19
CA SER A 86 51.82 8.81 17.36
C SER A 86 52.11 8.03 16.07
N ASN A 87 53.23 8.35 15.41
CA ASN A 87 53.96 7.40 14.54
C ASN A 87 54.61 6.26 15.38
N ASP A 88 53.90 5.76 16.38
CA ASP A 88 54.41 4.83 17.39
C ASP A 88 53.56 3.56 17.53
N PHE A 89 52.57 3.37 16.63
CA PHE A 89 51.78 2.14 16.54
C PHE A 89 52.65 0.87 16.41
N PRO A 90 53.83 0.85 15.74
CA PRO A 90 54.65 -0.36 15.71
C PRO A 90 55.15 -0.75 17.10
N LYS A 91 55.56 0.23 17.93
CA LYS A 91 55.99 -0.05 19.31
C LYS A 91 54.81 -0.42 20.20
N GLU A 92 53.65 0.21 20.03
CA GLU A 92 52.42 -0.18 20.74
C GLU A 92 52.09 -1.65 20.48
N TRP A 93 52.12 -2.08 19.22
CA TRP A 93 51.86 -3.46 18.82
C TRP A 93 52.96 -4.45 19.22
N GLU A 94 54.24 -4.06 19.18
CA GLU A 94 55.34 -4.85 19.73
C GLU A 94 55.17 -5.07 21.24
N ASN A 95 54.72 -4.05 21.99
CA ASN A 95 54.43 -4.19 23.41
C ASN A 95 53.24 -5.14 23.67
N ILE A 96 52.18 -5.06 22.86
CA ILE A 96 51.01 -5.96 22.95
C ILE A 96 51.43 -7.41 22.64
N ALA A 97 52.18 -7.64 21.56
CA ALA A 97 52.65 -8.96 21.15
C ALA A 97 53.59 -9.62 22.18
N ASN A 98 54.31 -8.82 22.97
CA ASN A 98 55.18 -9.28 24.07
C ASN A 98 54.55 -9.09 25.46
N SER A 99 53.23 -8.85 25.55
CA SER A 99 52.58 -8.57 26.83
C SER A 99 52.52 -9.81 27.74
N LYS A 100 52.56 -9.56 29.05
CA LYS A 100 52.32 -10.57 30.09
C LYS A 100 50.83 -10.77 30.41
N ASP A 101 49.98 -9.87 29.93
CA ASP A 101 48.54 -9.81 30.20
C ASP A 101 47.85 -9.47 28.86
N LEU A 102 48.02 -10.38 27.91
CA LEU A 102 47.71 -10.20 26.49
C LEU A 102 46.24 -9.81 26.26
N GLN A 103 45.34 -10.54 26.90
CA GLN A 103 43.89 -10.37 26.80
C GLN A 103 43.47 -8.96 27.20
N LYS A 104 44.05 -8.42 28.28
CA LYS A 104 43.77 -7.08 28.78
C LYS A 104 44.36 -5.98 27.91
N ASP A 105 45.59 -6.13 27.44
CA ASP A 105 46.21 -5.13 26.56
C ASP A 105 45.52 -5.09 25.18
N LEU A 106 45.08 -6.24 24.66
CA LEU A 106 44.22 -6.32 23.47
C LEU A 106 42.84 -5.69 23.72
N THR A 107 42.16 -6.04 24.81
CA THR A 107 40.88 -5.41 25.22
C THR A 107 41.00 -3.89 25.24
N LYS A 108 42.10 -3.37 25.82
CA LYS A 108 42.38 -1.93 25.89
C LYS A 108 42.69 -1.32 24.53
N HIS A 109 43.40 -2.01 23.65
CA HIS A 109 43.75 -1.54 22.31
C HIS A 109 42.51 -1.44 21.42
N PHE A 110 41.66 -2.47 21.42
CA PHE A 110 40.46 -2.56 20.57
C PHE A 110 39.19 -1.94 21.16
N LEU A 111 39.25 -1.35 22.36
CA LEU A 111 38.10 -0.71 23.03
C LEU A 111 37.42 0.39 22.18
N TYR A 112 38.11 0.97 21.21
CA TYR A 112 37.51 1.95 20.28
C TYR A 112 36.38 1.37 19.39
N LEU A 113 36.29 0.04 19.27
CA LEU A 113 35.19 -0.65 18.57
C LEU A 113 33.90 -0.64 19.39
N ALA A 114 33.95 -0.40 20.70
CA ALA A 114 32.75 -0.17 21.52
C ALA A 114 32.22 1.26 21.31
N ASP A 115 31.75 1.55 20.09
CA ASP A 115 31.26 2.86 19.67
C ASP A 115 29.74 3.06 19.82
N SER A 116 29.03 2.03 20.30
CA SER A 116 27.67 2.10 20.85
C SER A 116 27.60 1.58 22.29
N PRO A 117 26.65 2.04 23.13
CA PRO A 117 26.62 1.73 24.56
C PRO A 117 26.55 0.23 24.89
N GLY A 118 27.38 -0.23 25.82
CA GLY A 118 27.36 -1.60 26.36
C GLY A 118 28.36 -2.55 25.69
N PHE A 119 28.88 -2.21 24.50
CA PHE A 119 29.83 -3.02 23.76
C PHE A 119 31.23 -3.10 24.41
N GLU A 120 31.52 -2.29 25.43
CA GLU A 120 32.74 -2.41 26.25
C GLU A 120 32.81 -3.76 26.98
N SER A 121 31.65 -4.38 27.24
CA SER A 121 31.56 -5.75 27.77
C SER A 121 31.84 -6.81 26.71
N VAL A 122 31.38 -6.59 25.47
CA VAL A 122 31.58 -7.47 24.31
C VAL A 122 33.05 -7.51 23.92
N VAL A 123 33.72 -6.35 23.78
CA VAL A 123 35.17 -6.28 23.49
C VAL A 123 35.97 -7.09 24.50
N ARG A 124 35.67 -6.95 25.80
CA ARG A 124 36.37 -7.69 26.85
C ARG A 124 36.18 -9.20 26.72
N LYS A 125 34.92 -9.67 26.58
CA LYS A 125 34.61 -11.11 26.41
C LYS A 125 35.24 -11.69 25.12
N ILE A 126 35.32 -10.93 24.03
CA ILE A 126 36.02 -11.35 22.80
C ILE A 126 37.50 -11.59 23.09
N PHE A 127 38.21 -10.60 23.66
CA PHE A 127 39.65 -10.69 23.84
C PHE A 127 40.10 -11.53 25.04
N GLU A 128 39.17 -11.99 25.90
CA GLU A 128 39.41 -13.10 26.83
C GLU A 128 39.82 -14.39 26.09
N HIS A 129 39.30 -14.64 24.89
CA HIS A 129 39.62 -15.79 24.03
C HIS A 129 40.88 -15.61 23.16
N ALA A 130 41.66 -14.53 23.38
CA ALA A 130 42.88 -14.28 22.62
C ALA A 130 44.05 -15.14 23.12
N LYS A 131 44.70 -15.85 22.19
CA LYS A 131 45.73 -16.87 22.47
C LYS A 131 47.16 -16.35 22.21
N THR A 132 47.41 -15.71 21.06
CA THR A 132 48.68 -15.01 20.79
C THR A 132 48.46 -13.75 19.97
N ALA A 133 49.38 -12.79 20.05
CA ALA A 133 49.46 -11.69 19.09
C ALA A 133 50.85 -11.59 18.47
N LYS A 134 50.91 -11.24 17.18
CA LYS A 134 52.13 -11.13 16.36
C LYS A 134 52.05 -9.85 15.54
N THR A 135 53.19 -9.24 15.21
CA THR A 135 53.25 -8.03 14.39
C THR A 135 54.18 -8.21 13.19
N ASN A 136 53.79 -7.68 12.04
CA ASN A 136 54.58 -7.65 10.81
C ASN A 136 54.49 -6.27 10.16
N LYS A 137 55.42 -5.37 10.52
CA LYS A 137 55.59 -3.99 10.02
C LYS A 137 54.36 -3.09 10.13
N ASN A 138 53.34 -3.34 9.30
CA ASN A 138 52.12 -2.54 9.15
C ASN A 138 50.85 -3.35 9.52
N THR A 139 51.00 -4.52 10.16
CA THR A 139 49.89 -5.40 10.53
C THR A 139 50.09 -6.00 11.91
N LEU A 140 49.08 -5.87 12.77
CA LEU A 140 48.91 -6.64 14.01
C LEU A 140 47.99 -7.84 13.71
N ILE A 141 48.38 -9.03 14.15
CA ILE A 141 47.64 -10.28 13.95
C ILE A 141 47.36 -10.88 15.33
N VAL A 142 46.09 -11.17 15.64
CA VAL A 142 45.64 -11.83 16.86
C VAL A 142 45.12 -13.22 16.49
N GLU A 143 45.67 -14.25 17.12
CA GLU A 143 45.23 -15.64 17.02
C GLU A 143 44.35 -15.96 18.24
N PHE A 144 43.17 -16.53 18.02
CA PHE A 144 42.23 -16.90 19.07
C PHE A 144 42.30 -18.39 19.40
N GLU A 145 41.71 -18.82 20.52
CA GLU A 145 41.74 -20.21 20.97
C GLU A 145 41.09 -21.19 19.98
N ASN A 146 40.05 -20.76 19.26
CA ASN A 146 39.39 -21.51 18.18
C ASN A 146 40.24 -21.61 16.87
N GLY A 147 41.43 -21.02 16.84
CA GLY A 147 42.34 -21.06 15.69
C GLY A 147 42.07 -20.02 14.59
N LYS A 148 40.95 -19.28 14.65
CA LYS A 148 40.63 -18.17 13.74
C LYS A 148 41.49 -16.95 14.08
N THR A 149 41.65 -16.01 13.13
CA THR A 149 42.54 -14.84 13.32
C THR A 149 41.87 -13.50 13.02
N LEU A 150 42.26 -12.46 13.77
CA LEU A 150 41.96 -11.06 13.48
C LEU A 150 43.23 -10.35 12.99
N THR A 151 43.16 -9.77 11.81
CA THR A 151 44.22 -9.02 11.15
C THR A 151 43.87 -7.53 11.13
N ALA A 152 44.71 -6.69 11.74
CA ALA A 152 44.48 -5.26 11.91
C ALA A 152 45.60 -4.46 11.24
N SER A 153 45.26 -3.62 10.25
CA SER A 153 46.26 -2.84 9.48
C SER A 153 46.76 -1.61 10.22
N SER A 154 47.79 -0.93 9.71
CA SER A 154 48.22 0.37 10.21
C SER A 154 47.09 1.41 10.19
N PRO A 155 47.14 2.45 11.06
CA PRO A 155 46.26 3.61 11.00
C PRO A 155 46.10 4.17 9.59
N GLY A 156 44.86 4.52 9.23
CA GLY A 156 44.54 5.20 7.97
C GLY A 156 44.59 6.72 8.11
N ASN A 157 44.22 7.42 7.03
CA ASN A 157 44.04 8.87 7.04
C ASN A 157 42.55 9.22 6.96
N PRO A 158 41.90 9.67 8.05
CA PRO A 158 40.48 10.04 8.06
C PRO A 158 40.12 11.13 7.04
N ASN A 159 41.09 11.99 6.68
CA ASN A 159 40.87 13.02 5.66
C ASN A 159 40.61 12.45 4.26
N SER A 160 40.96 11.19 4.00
CA SER A 160 40.61 10.46 2.77
C SER A 160 39.16 9.99 2.74
N TYR A 161 38.46 9.98 3.89
CA TYR A 161 37.14 9.36 4.05
C TYR A 161 36.07 10.34 4.54
N LYS A 162 36.25 11.66 4.37
CA LYS A 162 35.38 12.74 4.93
C LYS A 162 33.86 12.65 4.68
N LYS A 163 33.39 11.78 3.78
CA LYS A 163 31.96 11.50 3.57
C LYS A 163 31.39 10.44 4.54
N PHE A 164 32.23 9.62 5.15
CA PHE A 164 31.84 8.58 6.10
C PHE A 164 31.50 9.18 7.49
N PRO A 165 30.71 8.48 8.32
CA PRO A 165 30.33 8.93 9.66
C PRO A 165 31.50 9.02 10.65
N LYS A 166 31.33 9.72 11.78
CA LYS A 166 32.45 9.99 12.70
C LYS A 166 32.89 8.75 13.47
N SER A 167 31.99 7.80 13.73
CA SER A 167 32.33 6.46 14.24
C SER A 167 33.39 5.79 13.36
N PHE A 168 33.10 5.66 12.07
CA PHE A 168 34.01 5.14 11.06
C PHE A 168 35.34 5.92 10.98
N LEU A 169 35.30 7.25 11.04
CA LEU A 169 36.54 8.04 11.02
C LEU A 169 37.47 7.73 12.22
N LYS A 170 36.93 7.57 13.43
CA LYS A 170 37.69 7.16 14.63
C LYS A 170 38.26 5.74 14.50
N LEU A 171 37.52 4.84 13.87
CA LEU A 171 37.94 3.47 13.59
C LEU A 171 39.17 3.48 12.67
N ILE A 172 39.10 4.25 11.57
CA ILE A 172 40.20 4.42 10.62
C ILE A 172 41.43 5.11 11.25
N GLU A 173 41.27 6.00 12.25
CA GLU A 173 42.40 6.55 13.02
C GLU A 173 43.20 5.49 13.78
N LYS A 174 42.61 4.32 14.04
CA LYS A 174 43.28 3.20 14.72
C LYS A 174 43.77 2.17 13.72
N HIS A 175 42.89 1.70 12.83
CA HIS A 175 43.23 0.70 11.81
C HIS A 175 42.49 1.02 10.52
N ASN A 176 43.20 1.16 9.40
CA ASN A 176 42.57 1.43 8.09
C ASN A 176 41.66 0.27 7.62
N THR A 177 41.98 -0.96 8.00
CA THR A 177 41.12 -2.15 7.84
C THR A 177 41.30 -3.12 9.00
N LEU A 178 40.21 -3.74 9.44
CA LEU A 178 40.23 -5.00 10.19
C LEU A 178 39.72 -6.13 9.29
N LYS A 179 40.32 -7.32 9.37
CA LYS A 179 39.94 -8.49 8.58
C LYS A 179 40.00 -9.78 9.40
N THR A 180 39.09 -10.69 9.12
CA THR A 180 39.12 -12.10 9.56
C THR A 180 39.23 -13.00 8.33
N ASP A 181 38.84 -14.26 8.42
CA ASP A 181 38.80 -15.17 7.27
C ASP A 181 37.61 -14.82 6.34
N ARG A 182 36.48 -14.35 6.90
CA ARG A 182 35.29 -13.97 6.11
C ARG A 182 34.95 -12.49 6.12
N LEU A 183 35.26 -11.74 7.17
CA LEU A 183 34.79 -10.36 7.41
C LEU A 183 35.87 -9.32 7.08
N GLU A 184 35.51 -8.25 6.38
CA GLU A 184 36.34 -7.06 6.18
C GLU A 184 35.61 -5.80 6.62
N LEU A 185 36.25 -5.04 7.50
CA LEU A 185 35.83 -3.73 8.00
C LEU A 185 36.83 -2.68 7.53
N GLY A 186 36.36 -1.65 6.84
CA GLY A 186 37.18 -0.59 6.24
C GLY A 186 36.44 0.12 5.12
N LYS A 187 37.14 0.67 4.12
CA LYS A 187 36.46 1.12 2.89
C LYS A 187 36.34 -0.06 1.94
N CYS A 188 35.25 -0.81 2.03
CA CYS A 188 34.97 -1.95 1.17
C CYS A 188 34.61 -1.52 -0.25
N TYR A 189 34.85 -2.39 -1.22
CA TYR A 189 34.26 -2.27 -2.55
C TYR A 189 32.82 -2.80 -2.49
N PHE A 190 31.90 -2.06 -3.12
CA PHE A 190 30.52 -2.42 -3.31
C PHE A 190 30.24 -2.33 -4.80
N ASP A 191 29.72 -3.39 -5.39
CA ASP A 191 29.33 -3.38 -6.79
C ASP A 191 27.89 -2.87 -6.86
N PHE A 192 27.70 -1.63 -7.31
CA PHE A 192 26.37 -1.03 -7.46
C PHE A 192 25.78 -1.33 -8.85
N ASP A 193 26.61 -1.71 -9.82
CA ASP A 193 26.23 -1.83 -11.23
C ASP A 193 25.44 -3.12 -11.52
N ILE A 194 25.22 -3.96 -10.49
CA ILE A 194 24.38 -5.16 -10.51
C ILE A 194 22.91 -4.90 -10.12
N PHE A 195 22.58 -3.68 -9.68
CA PHE A 195 21.22 -3.29 -9.29
C PHE A 195 20.57 -2.41 -10.39
N ASP A 196 19.36 -2.75 -10.79
CA ASP A 196 18.58 -2.08 -11.83
C ASP A 196 17.45 -1.19 -11.25
N GLU A 197 16.82 -0.36 -12.10
CA GLU A 197 15.68 0.48 -11.69
C GLU A 197 14.48 -0.37 -11.22
N GLY A 198 14.06 -0.17 -9.97
CA GLY A 198 13.09 -1.03 -9.27
C GLY A 198 13.71 -1.85 -8.13
N ASP A 199 15.03 -2.05 -8.11
CA ASP A 199 15.70 -2.68 -6.97
C ASP A 199 15.75 -1.73 -5.77
N ARG A 200 15.50 -2.27 -4.57
CA ARG A 200 15.50 -1.50 -3.32
C ARG A 200 16.80 -0.71 -3.10
N VAL A 201 17.95 -1.25 -3.50
CA VAL A 201 19.25 -0.57 -3.39
C VAL A 201 19.37 0.56 -4.42
N TYR A 202 18.94 0.34 -5.65
CA TYR A 202 18.98 1.35 -6.71
C TYR A 202 18.08 2.55 -6.38
N ASP A 203 16.83 2.28 -6.00
CA ASP A 203 15.81 3.26 -5.65
C ASP A 203 16.21 4.09 -4.43
N LEU A 204 16.75 3.44 -3.39
CA LEU A 204 17.17 4.11 -2.16
C LEU A 204 18.29 5.13 -2.40
N PHE A 205 19.17 4.88 -3.37
CA PHE A 205 20.25 5.80 -3.74
C PHE A 205 19.95 6.65 -4.98
N ASP A 206 18.75 6.57 -5.57
CA ASP A 206 18.34 7.32 -6.76
C ASP A 206 19.36 7.15 -7.91
N GLY A 207 19.75 5.88 -8.14
CA GLY A 207 20.75 5.44 -9.14
C GLY A 207 22.19 5.92 -8.89
N LYS A 208 22.53 6.51 -7.74
CA LYS A 208 23.81 7.19 -7.53
C LYS A 208 24.81 6.38 -6.71
N ALA A 209 25.49 5.44 -7.37
CA ALA A 209 26.63 4.68 -6.83
C ALA A 209 27.65 5.53 -6.02
N SER A 210 27.93 6.78 -6.45
CA SER A 210 28.87 7.70 -5.78
C SER A 210 28.47 8.18 -4.37
N ASN A 211 27.26 7.86 -3.94
CA ASN A 211 26.72 8.11 -2.60
C ASN A 211 26.69 6.86 -1.71
N VAL A 212 27.02 5.68 -2.25
CA VAL A 212 27.06 4.43 -1.50
C VAL A 212 28.38 4.34 -0.72
N PHE A 213 28.28 4.05 0.56
CA PHE A 213 29.42 3.89 1.45
C PHE A 213 29.31 2.55 2.17
N CYS A 214 30.14 1.59 1.76
CA CYS A 214 30.23 0.24 2.33
C CYS A 214 31.37 0.18 3.37
N PRO A 215 31.06 0.29 4.67
CA PRO A 215 32.05 0.12 5.73
C PRO A 215 32.42 -1.34 6.05
N LEU A 216 31.56 -2.32 5.73
CA LEU A 216 31.73 -3.71 6.17
C LEU A 216 31.22 -4.68 5.10
N ARG A 217 31.95 -5.78 4.87
CA ARG A 217 31.64 -6.79 3.85
C ARG A 217 32.04 -8.19 4.32
N TYR A 218 31.26 -9.20 3.97
CA TYR A 218 31.69 -10.60 3.97
C TYR A 218 32.19 -11.04 2.59
N THR A 219 33.13 -11.97 2.58
CA THR A 219 33.73 -12.58 1.37
C THR A 219 32.75 -13.38 0.50
N ASP A 220 31.58 -13.77 1.04
CA ASP A 220 30.47 -14.39 0.31
C ASP A 220 29.53 -13.37 -0.39
N ASN A 221 29.90 -12.09 -0.38
CA ASN A 221 29.13 -10.98 -0.93
C ASN A 221 27.86 -10.63 -0.13
N SER A 222 27.87 -10.80 1.19
CA SER A 222 27.03 -9.96 2.04
C SER A 222 27.73 -8.60 2.23
N ASP A 223 27.08 -7.49 1.93
CA ASP A 223 27.63 -6.13 2.02
C ASP A 223 26.81 -5.27 2.99
N TRP A 224 27.42 -4.44 3.81
CA TRP A 224 26.71 -3.53 4.74
C TRP A 224 27.02 -2.09 4.35
N ILE A 225 25.98 -1.32 4.04
CA ILE A 225 26.11 0.04 3.52
C ILE A 225 25.33 1.05 4.37
N TYR A 226 25.80 2.30 4.42
CA TYR A 226 25.14 3.36 5.18
C TYR A 226 23.85 3.85 4.50
N HIS A 227 22.74 3.87 5.23
CA HIS A 227 21.46 4.37 4.75
C HIS A 227 21.51 5.88 4.47
N PRO A 228 21.03 6.38 3.32
CA PRO A 228 21.21 7.78 2.94
C PRO A 228 20.36 8.76 3.77
N THR A 229 19.29 8.30 4.44
CA THR A 229 18.32 9.18 5.14
C THR A 229 17.93 8.75 6.56
N GLU A 230 18.33 7.56 7.00
CA GLU A 230 17.93 7.00 8.30
C GLU A 230 19.12 7.02 9.25
N LYS A 231 18.87 7.10 10.56
CA LYS A 231 19.89 7.38 11.56
C LYS A 231 19.73 6.54 12.80
N ASN A 232 20.86 6.22 13.44
CA ASN A 232 20.91 5.65 14.77
C ASN A 232 20.70 6.68 15.89
N LYS A 233 20.70 6.23 17.16
CA LYS A 233 20.52 7.06 18.37
C LYS A 233 21.55 8.19 18.44
N GLU A 234 22.75 7.91 17.97
CA GLU A 234 23.93 8.77 17.97
C GLU A 234 23.87 9.84 16.85
N GLY A 235 22.85 9.78 15.98
CA GLY A 235 22.59 10.74 14.91
C GLY A 235 23.42 10.52 13.63
N GLU A 236 24.15 9.41 13.58
CA GLU A 236 24.91 8.93 12.43
C GLU A 236 23.99 8.07 11.52
N PRO A 237 24.31 7.93 10.22
CA PRO A 237 23.55 7.05 9.32
C PRO A 237 23.41 5.62 9.87
N ALA A 238 22.19 5.08 9.83
CA ALA A 238 21.96 3.66 10.10
C ALA A 238 22.69 2.79 9.06
N ILE A 239 23.02 1.56 9.43
CA ILE A 239 23.71 0.62 8.52
C ILE A 239 22.70 -0.44 8.11
N PHE A 240 22.57 -0.75 6.83
CA PHE A 240 21.71 -1.84 6.37
C PHE A 240 22.51 -2.86 5.56
N PRO A 241 22.25 -4.17 5.77
CA PRO A 241 22.84 -5.22 4.96
C PRO A 241 22.17 -5.33 3.59
N VAL A 242 22.93 -5.84 2.64
CA VAL A 242 22.59 -6.12 1.25
C VAL A 242 23.11 -7.52 0.97
N ILE A 243 22.21 -8.44 0.64
CA ILE A 243 22.55 -9.81 0.24
C ILE A 243 22.09 -9.97 -1.21
N HIS A 244 23.02 -10.27 -2.12
CA HIS A 244 22.75 -10.27 -3.57
C HIS A 244 21.90 -11.46 -4.07
N GLU A 245 21.33 -12.26 -3.17
CA GLU A 245 20.54 -13.46 -3.50
C GLU A 245 19.16 -13.53 -2.78
N MET A 246 18.76 -12.52 -1.99
CA MET A 246 17.46 -12.52 -1.29
C MET A 246 16.74 -11.16 -1.40
N GLU A 247 15.49 -11.19 -1.86
CA GLU A 247 14.57 -10.03 -1.90
C GLU A 247 14.02 -9.65 -0.51
N ASP A 248 14.28 -10.47 0.52
CA ASP A 248 13.72 -10.32 1.86
C ASP A 248 14.13 -9.03 2.58
N GLU A 249 13.21 -8.47 3.34
CA GLU A 249 13.43 -7.21 4.07
C GLU A 249 14.38 -7.37 5.26
N ILE A 250 15.69 -7.28 5.02
CA ILE A 250 16.64 -7.21 6.11
C ILE A 250 16.57 -5.81 6.76
N ASN A 251 16.45 -5.79 8.09
CA ASN A 251 16.24 -4.57 8.86
C ASN A 251 17.55 -3.75 9.01
N PRO A 252 17.47 -2.40 9.08
CA PRO A 252 18.61 -1.56 9.42
C PRO A 252 19.11 -1.83 10.84
N VAL A 253 20.43 -1.94 10.99
CA VAL A 253 21.11 -2.01 12.28
C VAL A 253 21.34 -0.59 12.80
N TYR A 254 20.85 -0.32 14.01
CA TYR A 254 20.90 1.00 14.68
C TYR A 254 22.10 1.16 15.62
N HIS A 255 23.15 0.37 15.43
CA HIS A 255 24.44 0.55 16.09
C HIS A 255 25.39 1.39 15.23
N ASN A 256 26.46 1.89 15.83
CA ASN A 256 27.62 2.37 15.08
C ASN A 256 28.42 1.17 14.52
N ILE A 257 29.36 1.45 13.62
CA ILE A 257 30.03 0.44 12.81
C ILE A 257 30.97 -0.48 13.61
N GLY A 258 31.61 0.03 14.66
CA GLY A 258 32.46 -0.79 15.53
C GLY A 258 31.64 -1.85 16.26
N ALA A 259 30.49 -1.46 16.82
CA ALA A 259 29.55 -2.35 17.48
C ALA A 259 28.97 -3.41 16.53
N LEU A 260 28.56 -3.02 15.31
CA LEU A 260 28.13 -3.99 14.28
C LEU A 260 29.27 -4.98 13.93
N PHE A 261 30.50 -4.50 13.75
CA PHE A 261 31.64 -5.38 13.51
C PHE A 261 31.86 -6.36 14.67
N LEU A 262 31.74 -5.92 15.92
CA LEU A 262 31.87 -6.80 17.09
C LEU A 262 30.78 -7.87 17.16
N GLN A 263 29.54 -7.55 16.76
CA GLN A 263 28.45 -8.52 16.64
C GLN A 263 28.79 -9.58 15.58
N GLN A 264 29.09 -9.15 14.35
CA GLN A 264 29.46 -10.05 13.25
C GLN A 264 30.73 -10.87 13.55
N PHE A 265 31.66 -10.30 14.33
CA PHE A 265 32.84 -11.01 14.82
C PHE A 265 32.48 -12.12 15.82
N CYS A 266 31.54 -11.89 16.74
CA CYS A 266 31.07 -12.94 17.65
C CYS A 266 30.37 -14.07 16.89
N ASP A 267 29.54 -13.71 15.89
CA ASP A 267 28.83 -14.66 15.04
C ASP A 267 29.83 -15.53 14.23
N GLU A 268 30.81 -14.92 13.56
CA GLU A 268 31.84 -15.65 12.81
C GLU A 268 32.73 -16.51 13.72
N PHE A 269 33.06 -16.06 14.93
CA PHE A 269 33.96 -16.78 15.84
C PHE A 269 33.24 -17.81 16.72
N GLU A 270 31.91 -17.89 16.64
CA GLU A 270 31.04 -18.77 17.44
C GLU A 270 31.18 -18.50 18.96
N PHE A 271 31.23 -17.21 19.33
CA PHE A 271 31.34 -16.78 20.73
C PHE A 271 29.97 -16.53 21.36
N GLU A 272 29.64 -17.30 22.40
CA GLU A 272 28.43 -17.13 23.22
C GLU A 272 28.53 -15.88 24.11
N ILE A 273 28.31 -14.71 23.52
CA ILE A 273 28.41 -13.40 24.18
C ILE A 273 27.08 -12.66 24.07
N ASP A 274 26.49 -12.30 25.22
CA ASP A 274 25.32 -11.41 25.26
C ASP A 274 25.62 -10.07 24.56
N ILE A 275 25.04 -9.86 23.38
CA ILE A 275 25.10 -8.60 22.64
C ILE A 275 24.07 -7.62 23.24
N PRO A 276 24.43 -6.36 23.56
CA PRO A 276 23.47 -5.35 24.00
C PRO A 276 22.35 -5.16 22.97
N ALA A 277 21.09 -5.32 23.41
CA ALA A 277 19.94 -5.30 22.50
C ALA A 277 19.85 -4.02 21.65
N GLU A 278 19.51 -4.20 20.37
CA GLU A 278 19.52 -3.15 19.34
C GLU A 278 18.68 -1.92 19.72
N ARG A 279 17.50 -2.17 20.30
CA ARG A 279 16.47 -1.16 20.39
C ARG A 279 16.84 -0.03 21.36
N PRO A 280 16.72 1.25 20.96
CA PRO A 280 16.36 2.28 21.93
C PRO A 280 15.08 1.85 22.64
N ALA A 281 14.84 2.35 23.86
CA ALA A 281 13.47 2.74 24.16
C ALA A 281 13.12 3.82 23.14
N ASP A 282 12.47 3.41 22.03
CA ASP A 282 11.91 4.34 21.07
C ASP A 282 10.98 5.26 21.89
N PRO A 283 11.21 6.59 21.91
CA PRO A 283 10.37 7.51 22.66
C PRO A 283 8.90 7.45 22.21
N SER A 284 8.65 6.92 21.00
CA SER A 284 7.33 6.61 20.46
C SER A 284 6.90 5.14 20.64
N ALA A 285 7.72 4.18 21.11
CA ALA A 285 7.23 2.81 21.36
C ALA A 285 6.15 2.80 22.45
N GLY A 286 6.35 3.58 23.53
CA GLY A 286 5.30 3.83 24.51
C GLY A 286 4.06 4.54 23.92
N SER A 287 4.22 5.28 22.82
CA SER A 287 3.13 5.94 22.08
C SER A 287 2.47 5.06 21.01
N LYS A 288 3.16 4.03 20.50
CA LYS A 288 2.73 3.11 19.43
C LYS A 288 2.00 1.90 20.03
N THR A 289 2.50 1.36 21.13
CA THR A 289 1.74 0.39 21.93
C THR A 289 0.46 1.04 22.48
N ALA A 290 0.59 2.25 23.04
CA ALA A 290 -0.59 3.02 23.47
C ALA A 290 -1.52 3.45 22.31
N TRP A 291 -1.05 3.55 21.06
CA TRP A 291 -1.93 3.84 19.92
C TRP A 291 -2.94 2.70 19.74
N TRP A 292 -2.48 1.43 19.77
CA TRP A 292 -3.37 0.27 19.68
C TRP A 292 -4.38 0.25 20.84
N ASP A 293 -3.90 0.41 22.07
CA ASP A 293 -4.77 0.41 23.26
C ASP A 293 -5.89 1.46 23.17
N ASN A 294 -5.57 2.65 22.65
CA ASN A 294 -6.51 3.77 22.47
C ASN A 294 -7.43 3.66 21.24
N LEU A 295 -7.27 2.65 20.37
CA LEU A 295 -8.26 2.38 19.32
C LEU A 295 -9.59 1.92 19.91
N SER A 296 -10.69 2.31 19.26
CA SER A 296 -12.01 1.73 19.56
C SER A 296 -12.07 0.27 19.12
N ASP A 297 -12.97 -0.50 19.73
CA ASP A 297 -13.14 -1.93 19.40
C ASP A 297 -13.48 -2.14 17.91
N ALA A 298 -14.20 -1.20 17.29
CA ALA A 298 -14.49 -1.22 15.86
C ALA A 298 -13.20 -1.11 15.00
N TRP A 299 -12.24 -0.26 15.39
CA TRP A 299 -10.94 -0.17 14.71
C TRP A 299 -10.11 -1.43 14.93
N LYS A 300 -10.02 -1.93 16.17
CA LYS A 300 -9.30 -3.18 16.49
C LYS A 300 -9.85 -4.37 15.71
N GLN A 301 -11.18 -4.52 15.70
CA GLN A 301 -11.86 -5.57 14.94
C GLN A 301 -11.59 -5.47 13.44
N THR A 302 -11.68 -4.27 12.88
CA THR A 302 -11.44 -4.04 11.44
C THR A 302 -9.99 -4.38 11.03
N PHE A 303 -9.00 -4.18 11.92
CA PHE A 303 -7.62 -4.62 11.66
C PHE A 303 -7.45 -6.14 11.79
N ARG A 304 -8.07 -6.79 12.79
CA ARG A 304 -8.07 -8.27 12.92
C ARG A 304 -8.68 -8.96 11.69
N GLU A 305 -9.83 -8.48 11.21
CA GLU A 305 -10.52 -9.06 10.05
C GLU A 305 -9.74 -8.93 8.72
N GLN A 306 -8.63 -8.17 8.70
CA GLN A 306 -7.83 -7.91 7.51
C GLN A 306 -6.40 -8.46 7.58
N LEU A 307 -6.01 -9.05 8.71
CA LEU A 307 -4.70 -9.63 8.93
C LEU A 307 -4.92 -11.11 9.29
N GLU A 308 -4.43 -12.02 8.45
CA GLU A 308 -4.84 -13.44 8.40
C GLU A 308 -4.40 -14.30 9.60
N ASP A 309 -3.85 -13.70 10.65
CA ASP A 309 -3.33 -14.38 11.84
C ASP A 309 -4.37 -14.32 12.97
N GLU A 310 -5.14 -15.40 13.16
CA GLU A 310 -6.22 -15.46 14.17
C GLU A 310 -5.70 -15.65 15.61
N ASP A 311 -4.44 -16.07 15.79
CA ASP A 311 -3.90 -16.47 17.10
C ASP A 311 -3.22 -15.32 17.88
N ASP A 312 -2.81 -14.22 17.23
CA ASP A 312 -2.12 -13.07 17.85
C ASP A 312 -2.72 -11.70 17.48
N GLU A 313 -2.69 -10.75 18.43
CA GLU A 313 -3.25 -9.40 18.24
C GLU A 313 -2.40 -8.56 17.25
N PRO A 314 -3.00 -7.91 16.23
CA PRO A 314 -2.27 -7.10 15.25
C PRO A 314 -1.33 -6.06 15.87
N THR A 315 -0.04 -6.17 15.55
CA THR A 315 0.95 -5.18 16.01
C THR A 315 0.93 -3.93 15.13
N PHE A 316 1.40 -2.80 15.67
CA PHE A 316 1.55 -1.56 14.90
C PHE A 316 2.40 -1.77 13.63
N GLU A 317 3.50 -2.52 13.72
CA GLU A 317 4.36 -2.80 12.55
C GLU A 317 3.67 -3.72 11.54
N THR A 318 2.85 -4.68 11.98
CA THR A 318 2.01 -5.52 11.10
C THR A 318 1.00 -4.66 10.34
N ILE A 319 0.39 -3.66 10.99
CA ILE A 319 -0.56 -2.74 10.36
C ILE A 319 0.13 -1.82 9.35
N LEU A 320 1.42 -1.51 9.53
CA LEU A 320 2.21 -0.72 8.58
C LEU A 320 2.45 -1.44 7.23
N THR A 321 2.21 -2.76 7.12
CA THR A 321 2.33 -3.50 5.86
C THR A 321 1.07 -3.41 4.99
N LEU A 322 -0.06 -2.90 5.51
CA LEU A 322 -1.32 -2.85 4.78
C LEU A 322 -1.27 -1.86 3.60
N GLU A 323 -1.18 -2.39 2.38
CA GLU A 323 -1.39 -1.65 1.13
C GLU A 323 -2.87 -1.30 0.90
N LYS A 324 -3.78 -2.07 1.51
CA LYS A 324 -5.22 -1.93 1.41
C LYS A 324 -5.86 -1.88 2.80
N LEU A 325 -6.77 -0.92 3.00
CA LEU A 325 -7.63 -0.81 4.18
C LEU A 325 -9.10 -0.73 3.78
N ASP A 326 -9.87 -1.75 4.12
CA ASP A 326 -11.32 -1.83 3.99
C ASP A 326 -11.96 -1.48 5.34
N LEU A 327 -12.70 -0.38 5.40
CA LEU A 327 -13.54 0.00 6.55
C LEU A 327 -15.03 -0.14 6.21
N SER A 328 -15.36 -0.77 5.08
CA SER A 328 -16.70 -0.77 4.50
C SER A 328 -17.74 -1.44 5.41
N GLY A 329 -18.88 -0.79 5.65
CA GLY A 329 -19.94 -1.26 6.54
C GLY A 329 -19.59 -1.24 8.04
N SER A 330 -18.39 -0.79 8.43
CA SER A 330 -18.00 -0.67 9.83
C SER A 330 -18.73 0.49 10.53
N SER A 331 -18.81 0.43 11.86
CA SER A 331 -19.33 1.53 12.68
C SER A 331 -18.34 2.68 12.88
N ILE A 332 -17.27 2.75 12.08
CA ILE A 332 -16.26 3.81 12.16
C ILE A 332 -16.82 5.09 11.55
N SER A 333 -16.68 6.22 12.26
CA SER A 333 -17.13 7.54 11.83
C SER A 333 -16.02 8.59 11.76
N ASP A 334 -14.82 8.27 12.27
CA ASP A 334 -13.66 9.17 12.34
C ASP A 334 -12.40 8.42 11.90
N LEU A 335 -11.66 9.05 10.98
CA LEU A 335 -10.40 8.56 10.43
C LEU A 335 -9.16 9.07 11.17
N LYS A 336 -9.31 9.89 12.22
CA LYS A 336 -8.21 10.43 13.04
C LYS A 336 -7.18 9.38 13.48
N PRO A 337 -7.53 8.12 13.83
CA PRO A 337 -6.54 7.10 14.18
C PRO A 337 -5.51 6.79 13.07
N LEU A 338 -5.85 7.02 11.80
CA LEU A 338 -4.92 6.86 10.67
C LEU A 338 -3.81 7.90 10.65
N GLU A 339 -3.91 9.01 11.38
CA GLU A 339 -2.89 10.07 11.41
C GLU A 339 -1.49 9.53 11.71
N VAL A 340 -1.38 8.67 12.73
CA VAL A 340 -0.10 8.10 13.18
C VAL A 340 0.47 7.16 12.10
N LEU A 341 -0.36 6.28 11.53
CA LEU A 341 0.05 5.39 10.43
C LEU A 341 0.48 6.17 9.19
N LEU A 342 -0.28 7.22 8.81
CA LEU A 342 0.00 8.04 7.63
C LEU A 342 1.27 8.90 7.75
N THR A 343 1.73 9.22 8.98
CA THR A 343 3.05 9.84 9.17
C THR A 343 4.22 8.87 9.03
N GLU A 344 3.98 7.55 9.15
CA GLU A 344 5.05 6.57 9.06
C GLU A 344 5.52 6.39 7.62
N LYS A 345 6.85 6.41 7.43
CA LYS A 345 7.44 6.33 6.09
C LYS A 345 7.09 5.00 5.40
N LYS A 346 7.15 3.90 6.17
CA LYS A 346 6.91 2.53 5.71
C LYS A 346 5.47 2.28 5.24
N PHE A 347 4.47 2.95 5.84
CA PHE A 347 3.06 2.70 5.51
C PHE A 347 2.74 3.10 4.06
N LYS A 348 2.45 2.13 3.19
CA LYS A 348 2.14 2.35 1.77
C LYS A 348 0.66 2.10 1.47
N LEU A 349 -0.23 2.81 2.16
CA LEU A 349 -1.67 2.68 1.88
C LEU A 349 -2.01 3.19 0.46
N GLU A 350 -2.30 2.26 -0.43
CA GLU A 350 -2.69 2.52 -1.82
C GLU A 350 -4.20 2.52 -2.02
N ILE A 351 -4.92 1.64 -1.32
CA ILE A 351 -6.36 1.44 -1.48
C ILE A 351 -7.06 1.65 -0.15
N ILE A 352 -8.01 2.57 -0.09
CA ILE A 352 -8.92 2.71 1.05
C ILE A 352 -10.38 2.60 0.61
N ARG A 353 -11.18 1.86 1.37
CA ARG A 353 -12.63 1.76 1.15
C ARG A 353 -13.39 2.12 2.41
N LEU A 354 -14.35 3.02 2.25
CA LEU A 354 -15.14 3.62 3.33
C LEU A 354 -16.65 3.40 3.08
N SER A 355 -17.01 2.46 2.20
CA SER A 355 -18.39 2.32 1.70
C SER A 355 -19.35 2.01 2.85
N ASP A 356 -20.57 2.56 2.83
CA ASP A 356 -21.59 2.34 3.90
C ASP A 356 -21.18 2.81 5.31
N THR A 357 -20.15 3.65 5.45
CA THR A 357 -19.77 4.24 6.76
C THR A 357 -20.42 5.61 7.01
N SER A 358 -20.42 6.03 8.27
CA SER A 358 -20.87 7.37 8.68
C SER A 358 -19.79 8.47 8.56
N ILE A 359 -18.66 8.17 7.91
CA ILE A 359 -17.52 9.09 7.78
C ILE A 359 -17.91 10.28 6.89
N SER A 360 -17.80 11.50 7.42
CA SER A 360 -18.05 12.74 6.65
C SER A 360 -16.79 13.54 6.33
N ASP A 361 -15.73 13.37 7.13
CA ASP A 361 -14.45 14.07 6.98
C ASP A 361 -13.35 13.07 6.59
N ILE A 362 -12.75 13.29 5.43
CA ILE A 362 -11.64 12.50 4.88
C ILE A 362 -10.37 13.34 4.71
N SER A 363 -10.31 14.54 5.32
CA SER A 363 -9.18 15.47 5.20
C SER A 363 -7.84 14.85 5.61
N ILE A 364 -7.83 13.89 6.55
CA ILE A 364 -6.64 13.17 6.99
C ILE A 364 -5.95 12.40 5.84
N LEU A 365 -6.71 11.98 4.81
CA LEU A 365 -6.15 11.27 3.64
C LEU A 365 -5.22 12.17 2.81
N ALA A 366 -5.21 13.49 3.03
CA ALA A 366 -4.20 14.39 2.49
C ALA A 366 -2.76 13.99 2.88
N MET A 367 -2.60 13.35 4.05
CA MET A 367 -1.30 12.92 4.59
C MET A 367 -0.70 11.72 3.85
N ALA A 368 -1.50 10.97 3.08
CA ALA A 368 -0.99 9.89 2.24
C ALA A 368 -0.24 10.40 0.98
N GLU A 369 -0.26 11.71 0.71
CA GLU A 369 0.38 12.39 -0.42
C GLU A 369 0.14 11.71 -1.79
N LYS A 370 1.14 10.96 -2.29
CA LYS A 370 1.14 10.25 -3.58
C LYS A 370 0.96 8.73 -3.44
N LYS A 371 0.83 8.22 -2.22
CA LYS A 371 0.72 6.78 -1.92
C LYS A 371 -0.67 6.23 -2.30
N LEU A 372 -1.74 6.99 -2.00
CA LEU A 372 -3.10 6.58 -2.36
C LEU A 372 -3.32 6.56 -3.88
N PHE A 373 -3.79 5.42 -4.36
CA PHE A 373 -4.12 5.11 -5.74
C PHE A 373 -5.64 5.01 -5.96
N SER A 374 -6.37 4.38 -5.05
CA SER A 374 -7.81 4.12 -5.16
C SER A 374 -8.56 4.45 -3.87
N VAL A 375 -9.68 5.17 -3.99
CA VAL A 375 -10.54 5.53 -2.86
C VAL A 375 -12.00 5.19 -3.18
N ASP A 376 -12.65 4.45 -2.29
CA ASP A 376 -14.11 4.23 -2.32
C ASP A 376 -14.76 4.95 -1.14
N ILE A 377 -15.68 5.87 -1.43
CA ILE A 377 -16.47 6.62 -0.44
C ILE A 377 -17.98 6.35 -0.58
N SER A 378 -18.37 5.28 -1.26
CA SER A 378 -19.76 5.05 -1.68
C SER A 378 -20.75 5.04 -0.50
N ARG A 379 -21.89 5.69 -0.66
CA ARG A 379 -22.97 5.82 0.35
C ARG A 379 -22.54 6.50 1.67
N THR A 380 -21.42 7.23 1.67
CA THR A 380 -21.00 8.07 2.81
C THR A 380 -21.57 9.50 2.74
N PRO A 381 -21.62 10.23 3.87
CA PRO A 381 -21.97 11.66 3.91
C PRO A 381 -20.83 12.62 3.47
N VAL A 382 -19.74 12.12 2.89
CA VAL A 382 -18.61 12.95 2.42
C VAL A 382 -19.06 13.99 1.38
N LYS A 383 -18.62 15.24 1.57
CA LYS A 383 -18.97 16.38 0.70
C LYS A 383 -17.81 16.91 -0.13
N ASP A 384 -16.60 16.86 0.40
CA ASP A 384 -15.39 17.42 -0.22
C ASP A 384 -14.36 16.32 -0.43
N VAL A 385 -13.88 16.18 -1.66
CA VAL A 385 -12.81 15.24 -2.06
C VAL A 385 -11.54 15.95 -2.55
N SER A 386 -11.47 17.28 -2.45
CA SER A 386 -10.43 18.13 -3.02
C SER A 386 -9.01 17.88 -2.50
N MET A 387 -8.88 17.15 -1.38
CA MET A 387 -7.61 16.67 -0.82
C MET A 387 -7.00 15.51 -1.62
N LEU A 388 -7.81 14.70 -2.31
CA LEU A 388 -7.41 13.46 -2.99
C LEU A 388 -6.70 13.68 -4.35
N LYS A 389 -5.83 14.69 -4.45
CA LYS A 389 -5.24 15.18 -5.71
C LYS A 389 -4.36 14.15 -6.45
N GLY A 390 -3.86 13.15 -5.73
CA GLY A 390 -2.92 12.15 -6.23
C GLY A 390 -3.57 10.94 -6.90
N ILE A 391 -4.82 10.61 -6.55
CA ILE A 391 -5.43 9.31 -6.81
C ILE A 391 -5.78 9.09 -8.28
N SER A 392 -5.81 7.82 -8.70
CA SER A 392 -6.20 7.41 -10.05
C SER A 392 -7.65 6.93 -10.13
N PHE A 393 -8.18 6.27 -9.10
CA PHE A 393 -9.55 5.74 -9.09
C PHE A 393 -10.37 6.30 -7.91
N LEU A 394 -11.58 6.80 -8.20
CA LEU A 394 -12.57 7.23 -7.20
C LEU A 394 -13.93 6.57 -7.46
N THR A 395 -14.46 5.88 -6.45
CA THR A 395 -15.86 5.44 -6.40
C THR A 395 -16.59 6.29 -5.36
N ALA A 396 -17.63 7.01 -5.77
CA ALA A 396 -18.45 7.84 -4.89
C ALA A 396 -19.95 7.60 -5.16
N ASP A 397 -20.31 6.32 -5.33
CA ASP A 397 -21.67 5.91 -5.69
C ASP A 397 -22.62 6.12 -4.51
N GLY A 398 -23.81 6.69 -4.75
CA GLY A 398 -24.79 7.01 -3.71
C GLY A 398 -24.41 8.18 -2.79
N CYS A 399 -23.31 8.90 -3.05
CA CYS A 399 -22.90 10.08 -2.27
C CYS A 399 -23.80 11.30 -2.58
N THR A 400 -25.06 11.27 -2.12
CA THR A 400 -26.09 12.27 -2.45
C THR A 400 -25.83 13.69 -1.91
N GLY A 401 -24.74 13.90 -1.16
CA GLY A 401 -24.29 15.19 -0.62
C GLY A 401 -22.96 15.69 -1.16
N LEU A 402 -22.34 14.98 -2.12
CA LEU A 402 -21.04 15.34 -2.71
C LEU A 402 -21.10 16.69 -3.45
N ASP A 403 -20.14 17.58 -3.18
CA ASP A 403 -19.94 18.80 -3.95
C ASP A 403 -19.04 18.51 -5.16
N PHE A 404 -19.65 18.41 -6.34
CA PHE A 404 -18.96 18.13 -7.60
C PHE A 404 -17.91 19.20 -7.98
N ALA A 405 -17.98 20.42 -7.44
CA ALA A 405 -16.94 21.43 -7.67
C ALA A 405 -15.58 21.03 -7.08
N THR A 406 -15.56 20.16 -6.08
CA THR A 406 -14.33 19.66 -5.43
C THR A 406 -13.58 18.66 -6.30
N LEU A 407 -14.29 17.95 -7.19
CA LEU A 407 -13.72 16.97 -8.14
C LEU A 407 -12.71 17.60 -9.11
N VAL A 408 -12.84 18.90 -9.45
CA VAL A 408 -11.93 19.63 -10.37
C VAL A 408 -10.45 19.60 -9.93
N LYS A 409 -10.17 19.31 -8.65
CA LYS A 409 -8.80 19.20 -8.14
C LYS A 409 -8.13 17.84 -8.44
N LEU A 410 -8.91 16.81 -8.77
CA LEU A 410 -8.47 15.42 -8.88
C LEU A 410 -8.01 15.09 -10.31
N LYS A 411 -7.10 15.91 -10.86
CA LYS A 411 -6.71 15.90 -12.28
C LYS A 411 -6.02 14.62 -12.77
N LYS A 412 -5.64 13.73 -11.84
CA LYS A 412 -5.03 12.41 -12.11
C LYS A 412 -6.03 11.26 -12.22
N LEU A 413 -7.32 11.50 -12.02
CA LEU A 413 -8.33 10.45 -12.12
C LEU A 413 -8.37 9.85 -13.53
N SER A 414 -8.15 8.53 -13.59
CA SER A 414 -8.32 7.65 -14.74
C SER A 414 -9.71 6.97 -14.71
N ARG A 415 -10.26 6.68 -13.52
CA ARG A 415 -11.59 6.09 -13.36
C ARG A 415 -12.40 6.84 -12.32
N LEU A 416 -13.65 7.16 -12.63
CA LEU A 416 -14.58 7.86 -11.75
C LEU A 416 -15.96 7.20 -11.81
N SER A 417 -16.50 6.82 -10.65
CA SER A 417 -17.89 6.37 -10.51
C SER A 417 -18.66 7.35 -9.62
N LEU A 418 -19.77 7.85 -10.15
CA LEU A 418 -20.71 8.78 -9.51
C LEU A 418 -22.15 8.23 -9.61
N ARG A 419 -22.30 6.90 -9.53
CA ARG A 419 -23.59 6.24 -9.69
C ARG A 419 -24.57 6.69 -8.61
N ASP A 420 -25.85 6.81 -8.91
CA ASP A 420 -26.90 7.11 -7.93
C ASP A 420 -26.67 8.43 -7.16
N THR A 421 -25.92 9.38 -7.75
CA THR A 421 -25.65 10.71 -7.17
C THR A 421 -26.56 11.79 -7.77
N LYS A 422 -26.62 12.96 -7.12
CA LYS A 422 -27.40 14.12 -7.60
C LYS A 422 -26.73 14.90 -8.75
N LEU A 423 -25.85 14.25 -9.50
CA LEU A 423 -25.13 14.84 -10.63
C LEU A 423 -26.14 15.29 -11.71
N ASN A 424 -26.06 16.55 -12.13
CA ASN A 424 -26.99 17.15 -13.10
C ASN A 424 -26.29 17.97 -14.20
N ASP A 425 -24.96 18.13 -14.13
CA ASP A 425 -24.12 18.64 -15.20
C ASP A 425 -22.82 17.79 -15.32
N LEU A 426 -22.10 17.97 -16.43
CA LEU A 426 -20.81 17.34 -16.70
C LEU A 426 -19.73 18.38 -17.04
N GLU A 427 -19.99 19.68 -16.78
CA GLU A 427 -19.11 20.75 -17.27
C GLU A 427 -17.76 20.72 -16.57
N PHE A 428 -17.71 20.41 -15.27
CA PHE A 428 -16.46 20.33 -14.49
C PHE A 428 -15.47 19.26 -14.99
N LEU A 429 -15.93 18.28 -15.78
CA LEU A 429 -15.08 17.21 -16.31
C LEU A 429 -14.17 17.64 -17.48
N HIS A 430 -14.34 18.86 -18.03
CA HIS A 430 -13.49 19.36 -19.12
C HIS A 430 -11.98 19.39 -18.78
N ASP A 431 -11.66 19.51 -17.48
CA ASP A 431 -10.30 19.60 -16.94
C ASP A 431 -9.63 18.22 -16.73
N PHE A 432 -10.35 17.11 -16.96
CA PHE A 432 -9.91 15.75 -16.64
C PHE A 432 -9.10 15.13 -17.80
N THR A 433 -7.83 15.53 -17.90
CA THR A 433 -6.96 15.15 -19.02
C THR A 433 -6.46 13.71 -19.00
N GLU A 434 -6.70 12.94 -17.93
CA GLU A 434 -6.27 11.54 -17.82
C GLU A 434 -7.44 10.55 -17.63
N LEU A 435 -8.70 11.02 -17.57
CA LEU A 435 -9.87 10.17 -17.38
C LEU A 435 -10.10 9.24 -18.58
N GLU A 436 -10.23 7.94 -18.30
CA GLU A 436 -10.43 6.84 -19.25
C GLU A 436 -11.79 6.14 -19.05
N GLN A 437 -12.32 6.10 -17.83
CA GLN A 437 -13.62 5.49 -17.52
C GLN A 437 -14.49 6.40 -16.62
N LEU A 438 -15.76 6.52 -16.96
CA LEU A 438 -16.74 7.31 -16.20
C LEU A 438 -18.10 6.59 -16.13
N ASN A 439 -18.56 6.30 -14.91
CA ASN A 439 -19.88 5.75 -14.62
C ASN A 439 -20.77 6.82 -13.96
N ILE A 440 -21.92 7.09 -14.57
CA ILE A 440 -22.90 8.12 -14.17
C ILE A 440 -24.35 7.59 -14.22
N ASN A 441 -24.55 6.28 -14.04
CA ASN A 441 -25.90 5.70 -13.98
C ASN A 441 -26.65 6.16 -12.71
N GLY A 442 -27.99 6.16 -12.71
CA GLY A 442 -28.78 6.69 -11.59
C GLY A 442 -28.63 8.19 -11.31
N THR A 443 -28.02 8.97 -12.22
CA THR A 443 -27.88 10.43 -12.07
C THR A 443 -29.02 11.21 -12.74
N SER A 444 -29.14 12.50 -12.43
CA SER A 444 -30.18 13.38 -12.99
C SER A 444 -29.84 13.97 -14.36
N LEU A 445 -28.85 13.41 -15.05
CA LEU A 445 -28.40 13.86 -16.37
C LEU A 445 -29.32 13.37 -17.49
N THR A 446 -29.66 14.26 -18.42
CA THR A 446 -30.40 13.91 -19.63
C THR A 446 -29.49 13.38 -20.73
N ASP A 447 -30.02 12.52 -21.60
CA ASP A 447 -29.31 12.02 -22.80
C ASP A 447 -28.74 13.15 -23.67
N GLU A 448 -29.43 14.30 -23.75
CA GLU A 448 -28.96 15.46 -24.50
C GLU A 448 -27.70 16.08 -23.88
N GLN A 449 -27.63 16.19 -22.54
CA GLN A 449 -26.44 16.68 -21.84
C GLN A 449 -25.26 15.71 -22.00
N ILE A 450 -25.52 14.41 -21.87
CA ILE A 450 -24.53 13.34 -22.07
C ILE A 450 -23.97 13.38 -23.50
N GLN A 451 -24.83 13.48 -24.51
CA GLN A 451 -24.41 13.53 -25.91
C GLN A 451 -23.66 14.83 -26.24
N LYS A 452 -24.08 15.98 -25.72
CA LYS A 452 -23.34 17.25 -25.85
C LYS A 452 -21.93 17.15 -25.25
N PHE A 453 -21.81 16.57 -24.06
CA PHE A 453 -20.52 16.32 -23.41
C PHE A 453 -19.64 15.39 -24.27
N HIS A 454 -20.18 14.27 -24.77
CA HIS A 454 -19.43 13.31 -25.59
C HIS A 454 -18.93 13.90 -26.91
N VAL A 455 -19.74 14.73 -27.58
CA VAL A 455 -19.34 15.45 -28.81
C VAL A 455 -18.22 16.46 -28.51
N ARG A 456 -18.35 17.24 -27.43
CA ARG A 456 -17.33 18.20 -26.99
C ARG A 456 -16.01 17.50 -26.65
N LEU A 457 -16.07 16.43 -25.85
CA LEU A 457 -14.90 15.67 -25.45
C LEU A 457 -14.15 15.07 -26.65
N LYS A 458 -14.88 14.51 -27.63
CA LYS A 458 -14.27 14.01 -28.89
C LYS A 458 -13.58 15.12 -29.67
N LYS A 459 -14.19 16.32 -29.75
CA LYS A 459 -13.56 17.48 -30.39
C LYS A 459 -12.29 17.91 -29.66
N ASP A 460 -12.36 18.06 -28.34
CA ASP A 460 -11.23 18.47 -27.49
C ASP A 460 -10.08 17.45 -27.51
N GLN A 461 -10.37 16.15 -27.70
CA GLN A 461 -9.37 15.10 -27.91
C GLN A 461 -8.73 15.15 -29.32
N LEU A 462 -9.51 15.40 -30.37
CA LEU A 462 -8.97 15.58 -31.73
C LEU A 462 -8.06 16.82 -31.83
N GLU A 463 -8.45 17.94 -31.21
CA GLU A 463 -7.68 19.19 -31.27
C GLU A 463 -6.35 19.13 -30.49
N LYS A 464 -6.19 18.20 -29.54
CA LYS A 464 -5.01 18.11 -28.65
C LYS A 464 -3.96 17.05 -29.05
N SER A 465 -4.13 16.38 -30.18
CA SER A 465 -3.12 15.57 -30.91
C SER A 465 -2.20 14.59 -30.13
N LYS A 466 -2.53 14.19 -28.89
CA LYS A 466 -1.84 13.09 -28.18
C LYS A 466 -2.19 11.74 -28.82
N ALA A 467 -1.39 11.32 -29.79
CA ALA A 467 -1.45 9.97 -30.35
C ALA A 467 -1.28 8.93 -29.22
N GLY A 468 -2.27 8.04 -29.06
CA GLY A 468 -2.23 6.93 -28.09
C GLY A 468 -3.21 7.00 -26.92
N ARG A 469 -3.89 8.14 -26.66
CA ARG A 469 -4.91 8.19 -25.59
C ARG A 469 -6.16 7.38 -26.00
N LYS A 470 -6.60 6.47 -25.12
CA LYS A 470 -7.85 5.71 -25.33
C LYS A 470 -9.07 6.66 -25.28
N PRO A 471 -10.13 6.40 -26.07
CA PRO A 471 -11.38 7.15 -25.95
C PRO A 471 -11.97 6.93 -24.55
N LEU A 472 -12.60 7.97 -23.97
CA LEU A 472 -13.29 7.85 -22.69
C LEU A 472 -14.42 6.80 -22.83
N GLN A 473 -14.32 5.72 -22.05
CA GLN A 473 -15.40 4.77 -21.87
C GLN A 473 -16.42 5.40 -20.92
N LEU A 474 -17.53 5.83 -21.49
CA LEU A 474 -18.69 6.27 -20.72
C LEU A 474 -19.57 5.03 -20.45
N ASP A 475 -19.48 4.48 -19.25
CA ASP A 475 -20.38 3.41 -18.80
C ASP A 475 -21.71 4.02 -18.38
N VAL A 476 -22.40 4.63 -19.35
CA VAL A 476 -23.84 4.79 -19.31
C VAL A 476 -24.47 3.48 -19.76
N HIS A 477 -25.55 3.07 -19.09
CA HIS A 477 -26.32 1.90 -19.50
C HIS A 477 -26.73 2.09 -20.98
N PRO A 478 -26.44 1.14 -21.89
CA PRO A 478 -26.68 1.32 -23.33
C PRO A 478 -28.14 1.68 -23.59
N GLU A 479 -28.34 2.84 -24.23
CA GLU A 479 -29.61 3.58 -24.47
C GLU A 479 -30.90 2.84 -24.06
N ILE A 480 -31.19 2.77 -22.75
CA ILE A 480 -32.51 2.34 -22.28
C ILE A 480 -33.48 3.51 -22.49
N LYS A 481 -34.05 3.59 -23.71
CA LYS A 481 -35.00 4.64 -24.10
C LYS A 481 -36.37 4.50 -23.44
N ASP A 482 -36.68 3.35 -22.84
CA ASP A 482 -37.92 3.15 -22.12
C ASP A 482 -37.81 3.60 -20.65
N PRO A 483 -38.63 4.55 -20.17
CA PRO A 483 -38.53 5.06 -18.80
C PRO A 483 -38.78 4.04 -17.69
N LEU A 484 -39.57 2.98 -17.93
CA LEU A 484 -39.82 1.93 -16.94
C LEU A 484 -38.60 1.02 -16.83
N LEU A 485 -38.01 0.62 -17.95
CA LEU A 485 -36.73 -0.10 -17.96
C LEU A 485 -35.59 0.72 -17.35
N ARG A 486 -35.58 2.05 -17.58
CA ARG A 486 -34.58 2.97 -17.03
C ARG A 486 -34.69 3.01 -15.49
N THR A 487 -35.91 3.17 -14.98
CA THR A 487 -36.22 3.10 -13.53
C THR A 487 -35.81 1.75 -12.91
N LEU A 488 -35.88 0.67 -13.69
CA LEU A 488 -35.45 -0.68 -13.30
C LEU A 488 -33.92 -0.79 -13.20
N ALA A 489 -33.20 -0.25 -14.18
CA ALA A 489 -31.73 -0.28 -14.22
C ALA A 489 -31.06 0.68 -13.22
N ASP A 490 -31.69 1.81 -12.93
CA ASP A 490 -31.20 2.84 -11.99
C ASP A 490 -31.54 2.53 -10.51
N ASN A 491 -32.11 1.36 -10.19
CA ASN A 491 -32.41 0.98 -8.80
C ASN A 491 -31.26 0.19 -8.17
N SER A 492 -30.61 0.77 -7.15
CA SER A 492 -29.36 0.25 -6.57
C SER A 492 -29.50 -0.97 -5.67
N ASP A 493 -30.64 -1.11 -5.00
CA ASP A 493 -30.82 -2.07 -3.88
C ASP A 493 -31.76 -3.24 -4.23
N TYR A 494 -32.00 -3.44 -5.53
CA TYR A 494 -32.82 -4.51 -6.15
C TYR A 494 -33.99 -5.05 -5.29
N LYS A 495 -35.15 -4.37 -5.35
CA LYS A 495 -36.43 -4.89 -4.85
C LYS A 495 -37.14 -5.70 -5.94
N PRO A 496 -37.25 -7.04 -5.83
CA PRO A 496 -37.85 -7.89 -6.88
C PRO A 496 -39.28 -7.48 -7.25
N GLU A 497 -40.02 -6.88 -6.32
CA GLU A 497 -41.40 -6.43 -6.48
C GLU A 497 -41.51 -5.31 -7.53
N LEU A 498 -40.52 -4.42 -7.60
CA LEU A 498 -40.49 -3.31 -8.58
C LEU A 498 -40.16 -3.81 -10.00
N ALA A 499 -39.36 -4.86 -10.11
CA ALA A 499 -39.10 -5.53 -11.39
C ALA A 499 -40.38 -6.21 -11.92
N LEU A 500 -41.14 -6.84 -11.03
CA LEU A 500 -42.44 -7.42 -11.35
C LEU A 500 -43.45 -6.34 -11.77
N GLU A 501 -43.59 -5.27 -10.98
CA GLU A 501 -44.51 -4.15 -11.24
C GLU A 501 -44.20 -3.43 -12.56
N ALA A 502 -42.93 -3.18 -12.87
CA ALA A 502 -42.52 -2.58 -14.15
C ALA A 502 -42.78 -3.53 -15.33
N GLY A 503 -42.53 -4.84 -15.16
CA GLY A 503 -42.90 -5.86 -16.15
C GLY A 503 -44.42 -5.90 -16.41
N GLU A 504 -45.24 -5.83 -15.37
CA GLU A 504 -46.70 -5.80 -15.48
C GLU A 504 -47.22 -4.50 -16.12
N LYS A 505 -46.62 -3.35 -15.79
CA LYS A 505 -46.92 -2.06 -16.45
C LYS A 505 -46.57 -2.06 -17.94
N LEU A 506 -45.44 -2.66 -18.32
CA LEU A 506 -45.06 -2.84 -19.73
C LEU A 506 -46.02 -3.78 -20.48
N LEU A 507 -46.46 -4.86 -19.83
CA LEU A 507 -47.48 -5.76 -20.37
C LEU A 507 -48.87 -5.11 -20.48
N ALA A 508 -49.22 -4.17 -19.58
CA ALA A 508 -50.46 -3.41 -19.67
C ALA A 508 -50.46 -2.44 -20.88
N GLN A 509 -49.32 -1.81 -21.19
CA GLN A 509 -49.16 -0.89 -22.32
C GLN A 509 -48.96 -1.58 -23.68
N ARG A 510 -49.12 -2.92 -23.75
CA ARG A 510 -48.76 -3.74 -24.92
C ARG A 510 -49.53 -3.45 -26.21
N VAL A 511 -50.70 -2.81 -26.13
CA VAL A 511 -51.54 -2.53 -27.31
C VAL A 511 -51.05 -1.27 -28.05
N GLU A 512 -50.30 -0.42 -27.36
CA GLU A 512 -49.88 0.92 -27.85
C GLU A 512 -48.43 0.94 -28.34
N ARG A 513 -47.62 -0.06 -27.98
CA ARG A 513 -46.17 -0.12 -28.23
C ARG A 513 -45.82 -1.14 -29.32
N LYS A 514 -44.96 -0.75 -30.27
CA LYS A 514 -44.61 -1.57 -31.45
C LYS A 514 -43.37 -2.45 -31.28
N ASP A 515 -42.64 -2.27 -30.18
CA ASP A 515 -41.26 -2.70 -29.96
C ASP A 515 -41.06 -3.56 -28.69
N ILE A 516 -42.16 -3.98 -28.07
CA ILE A 516 -42.23 -4.80 -26.82
C ILE A 516 -41.25 -5.97 -26.81
N LYS A 517 -41.04 -6.63 -27.95
CA LYS A 517 -40.14 -7.79 -28.08
C LYS A 517 -38.66 -7.44 -27.90
N GLN A 518 -38.28 -6.17 -28.10
CA GLN A 518 -36.93 -5.66 -27.81
C GLN A 518 -36.85 -5.19 -26.35
N ILE A 519 -37.81 -4.38 -25.91
CA ILE A 519 -37.95 -3.91 -24.52
C ILE A 519 -37.83 -5.08 -23.51
N LEU A 520 -38.51 -6.20 -23.76
CA LEU A 520 -38.45 -7.37 -22.86
C LEU A 520 -37.10 -8.12 -22.89
N LYS A 521 -36.38 -8.11 -24.02
CA LYS A 521 -35.02 -8.67 -24.06
C LYS A 521 -34.05 -7.79 -23.27
N ASP A 522 -34.21 -6.49 -23.37
CA ASP A 522 -33.38 -5.52 -22.67
C ASP A 522 -33.64 -5.61 -21.16
N LEU A 523 -34.91 -5.74 -20.72
CA LEU A 523 -35.28 -6.06 -19.33
C LEU A 523 -34.57 -7.31 -18.81
N ILE A 524 -34.63 -8.42 -19.55
CA ILE A 524 -33.98 -9.68 -19.17
C ILE A 524 -32.45 -9.49 -19.09
N ALA A 525 -31.85 -8.78 -20.04
CA ALA A 525 -30.40 -8.52 -20.06
C ALA A 525 -29.94 -7.57 -18.94
N ILE A 526 -30.80 -6.65 -18.47
CA ILE A 526 -30.56 -5.82 -17.28
C ILE A 526 -30.53 -6.71 -16.04
N CYS A 527 -31.58 -7.52 -15.82
CA CYS A 527 -31.67 -8.41 -14.66
C CYS A 527 -30.55 -9.46 -14.61
N ASP A 528 -30.20 -10.08 -15.75
CA ASP A 528 -29.14 -11.10 -15.83
C ASP A 528 -27.73 -10.53 -15.58
N LYS A 529 -27.51 -9.24 -15.90
CA LYS A 529 -26.24 -8.54 -15.59
C LYS A 529 -26.15 -8.08 -14.13
N GLN A 530 -27.26 -7.88 -13.45
CA GLN A 530 -27.29 -7.24 -12.13
C GLN A 530 -27.13 -8.21 -10.94
N TRP A 531 -27.09 -9.54 -11.12
CA TRP A 531 -26.89 -10.44 -9.96
C TRP A 531 -26.24 -11.81 -10.20
N ARG A 532 -25.53 -12.33 -9.17
CA ARG A 532 -24.93 -13.69 -9.15
C ARG A 532 -24.81 -14.37 -7.76
N LYS A 533 -25.55 -13.92 -6.73
CA LYS A 533 -25.55 -14.50 -5.36
C LYS A 533 -26.96 -14.81 -4.84
N TYR A 534 -27.09 -15.34 -3.63
CA TYR A 534 -28.36 -15.69 -2.99
C TYR A 534 -28.84 -14.60 -2.01
N LEU A 535 -30.14 -14.49 -1.77
CA LEU A 535 -30.70 -13.66 -0.69
C LEU A 535 -30.97 -14.54 0.55
N HIS A 536 -30.76 -14.01 1.75
CA HIS A 536 -31.27 -14.60 2.99
C HIS A 536 -32.14 -13.57 3.69
N VAL A 537 -33.37 -13.95 4.06
CA VAL A 537 -34.35 -13.08 4.70
C VAL A 537 -34.73 -13.69 6.05
N GLU A 538 -34.55 -12.93 7.12
CA GLU A 538 -35.08 -13.33 8.43
C GLU A 538 -36.60 -13.13 8.47
N THR A 539 -37.29 -14.18 8.90
CA THR A 539 -38.73 -14.20 9.15
C THR A 539 -38.98 -14.54 10.62
N PRO A 540 -40.18 -14.32 11.17
CA PRO A 540 -40.50 -14.73 12.54
C PRO A 540 -40.31 -16.24 12.82
N GLU A 541 -40.26 -17.07 11.76
CA GLU A 541 -39.95 -18.51 11.85
C GLU A 541 -38.46 -18.85 11.61
N GLY A 542 -37.58 -17.86 11.45
CA GLY A 542 -36.14 -18.02 11.20
C GLY A 542 -35.67 -17.51 9.83
N GLN A 543 -34.37 -17.67 9.55
CA GLN A 543 -33.72 -17.20 8.33
C GLN A 543 -33.99 -18.13 7.13
N LYS A 544 -34.66 -17.62 6.10
CA LYS A 544 -34.96 -18.35 4.84
C LYS A 544 -34.05 -17.87 3.71
N LYS A 545 -33.38 -18.81 3.04
CA LYS A 545 -32.63 -18.57 1.79
C LYS A 545 -33.59 -18.48 0.61
N PHE A 546 -33.54 -17.39 -0.15
CA PHE A 546 -34.32 -17.18 -1.36
C PHE A 546 -33.43 -17.13 -2.61
N GLU A 547 -33.75 -18.01 -3.56
CA GLU A 547 -33.14 -18.09 -4.89
C GLU A 547 -33.96 -17.30 -5.91
N PHE A 548 -33.72 -16.00 -5.99
CA PHE A 548 -34.21 -15.19 -7.11
C PHE A 548 -33.35 -15.48 -8.35
N PHE A 549 -34.00 -15.83 -9.46
CA PHE A 549 -33.38 -16.28 -10.72
C PHE A 549 -32.61 -17.62 -10.68
N ASN A 550 -33.21 -18.65 -10.09
CA ASN A 550 -33.04 -19.96 -10.72
C ASN A 550 -33.73 -19.91 -12.10
N GLN A 551 -33.14 -20.48 -13.17
CA GLN A 551 -33.73 -20.48 -14.53
C GLN A 551 -35.17 -21.04 -14.58
N ASN A 552 -35.58 -21.73 -13.52
CA ASN A 552 -36.82 -22.47 -13.36
C ASN A 552 -38.10 -21.64 -13.11
N GLU A 553 -38.08 -20.30 -13.20
CA GLU A 553 -39.36 -19.56 -13.24
C GLU A 553 -40.02 -19.69 -14.62
N LYS A 554 -40.89 -20.71 -14.72
CA LYS A 554 -41.41 -21.28 -15.96
C LYS A 554 -42.16 -20.28 -16.86
N ARG A 555 -42.77 -19.25 -16.28
CA ARG A 555 -43.61 -18.24 -16.96
C ARG A 555 -42.82 -17.41 -17.97
N PHE A 556 -41.65 -16.89 -17.60
CA PHE A 556 -40.84 -16.05 -18.49
C PHE A 556 -40.26 -16.85 -19.66
N ARG A 557 -39.87 -18.12 -19.45
CA ARG A 557 -39.48 -19.01 -20.56
C ARG A 557 -40.64 -19.32 -21.51
N TYR A 558 -41.86 -19.53 -21.02
CA TYR A 558 -43.03 -19.70 -21.90
C TYR A 558 -43.31 -18.47 -22.76
N ILE A 559 -43.33 -17.28 -22.14
CA ILE A 559 -43.55 -16.01 -22.86
C ILE A 559 -42.48 -15.82 -23.96
N PHE A 560 -41.21 -16.07 -23.63
CA PHE A 560 -40.09 -15.99 -24.58
C PHE A 560 -40.16 -17.04 -25.71
N GLU A 561 -40.63 -18.26 -25.43
CA GLU A 561 -40.68 -19.36 -26.39
C GLU A 561 -41.95 -19.41 -27.26
N THR A 562 -43.03 -18.72 -26.86
CA THR A 562 -44.36 -18.84 -27.51
C THR A 562 -44.94 -17.55 -28.07
N ASP A 563 -44.42 -16.37 -27.70
CA ASP A 563 -45.04 -15.07 -27.96
C ASP A 563 -46.50 -14.94 -27.42
N ASP A 564 -46.91 -15.81 -26.48
CA ASP A 564 -48.18 -15.72 -25.76
C ASP A 564 -48.01 -14.93 -24.45
N PHE A 565 -48.69 -13.78 -24.39
CA PHE A 565 -48.64 -12.82 -23.29
C PHE A 565 -49.92 -12.82 -22.44
N SER A 566 -50.76 -13.85 -22.52
CA SER A 566 -51.93 -13.95 -21.65
C SER A 566 -51.54 -13.99 -20.16
N THR A 567 -52.34 -13.35 -19.30
CA THR A 567 -52.20 -13.43 -17.84
C THR A 567 -52.30 -14.88 -17.40
N PRO A 568 -51.53 -15.36 -16.40
CA PRO A 568 -51.77 -16.68 -15.81
C PRO A 568 -53.22 -16.79 -15.37
N VAL A 569 -53.93 -17.79 -15.90
CA VAL A 569 -55.30 -18.10 -15.53
C VAL A 569 -55.26 -19.38 -14.70
N SER A 570 -55.86 -19.37 -13.50
CA SER A 570 -56.07 -20.63 -12.79
C SER A 570 -56.98 -21.49 -13.64
N ILE A 571 -56.63 -22.75 -13.92
CA ILE A 571 -57.46 -23.58 -14.79
C ILE A 571 -58.90 -23.73 -14.23
N ALA A 572 -59.08 -23.56 -12.91
CA ALA A 572 -60.36 -23.59 -12.23
C ALA A 572 -61.29 -22.41 -12.57
N SER A 573 -60.78 -21.29 -13.11
CA SER A 573 -61.61 -20.16 -13.59
C SER A 573 -61.94 -20.23 -15.09
N VAL A 574 -61.50 -21.27 -15.79
CA VAL A 574 -61.88 -21.56 -17.18
C VAL A 574 -63.22 -22.28 -17.21
N ALA A 575 -64.12 -21.89 -18.11
CA ALA A 575 -65.46 -22.49 -18.22
C ALA A 575 -65.44 -23.97 -18.65
N ASP A 576 -64.50 -24.36 -19.51
CA ASP A 576 -64.16 -25.76 -19.80
C ASP A 576 -62.65 -26.00 -19.66
N PRO A 577 -62.19 -26.37 -18.44
CA PRO A 577 -60.79 -26.69 -18.15
C PRO A 577 -60.22 -27.79 -19.04
N ILE A 578 -61.04 -28.77 -19.42
CA ILE A 578 -60.60 -30.00 -20.08
C ILE A 578 -60.36 -29.74 -21.56
N THR A 579 -61.25 -29.01 -22.23
CA THR A 579 -61.11 -28.67 -23.65
C THR A 579 -59.89 -27.77 -23.91
N GLU A 580 -59.57 -26.82 -23.03
CA GLU A 580 -58.33 -26.03 -23.14
C GLU A 580 -57.07 -26.91 -22.98
N ILE A 581 -57.05 -27.84 -22.02
CA ILE A 581 -55.92 -28.79 -21.88
C ILE A 581 -55.79 -29.68 -23.12
N VAL A 582 -56.90 -30.16 -23.70
CA VAL A 582 -56.91 -30.93 -24.97
C VAL A 582 -56.29 -30.11 -26.11
N GLY A 583 -56.62 -28.82 -26.20
CA GLY A 583 -56.09 -27.90 -27.22
C GLY A 583 -54.57 -27.70 -27.15
N LEU A 584 -53.96 -27.87 -25.98
CA LEU A 584 -52.51 -27.73 -25.79
C LEU A 584 -51.70 -28.98 -26.18
N ILE A 585 -52.31 -30.17 -26.24
CA ILE A 585 -51.62 -31.44 -26.52
C ILE A 585 -50.82 -31.41 -27.85
N PRO A 586 -51.33 -30.88 -28.99
CA PRO A 586 -50.57 -30.79 -30.23
C PRO A 586 -49.34 -29.87 -30.14
N PHE A 587 -49.43 -28.75 -29.41
CA PHE A 587 -48.31 -27.82 -29.20
C PHE A 587 -47.20 -28.48 -28.37
N ILE A 588 -47.57 -29.20 -27.31
CA ILE A 588 -46.65 -29.96 -26.46
C ILE A 588 -45.93 -31.03 -27.28
N TYR A 589 -46.66 -31.76 -28.12
CA TYR A 589 -46.09 -32.77 -29.01
C TYR A 589 -45.11 -32.19 -30.04
N LYS A 590 -45.42 -31.03 -30.65
CA LYS A 590 -44.55 -30.36 -31.62
C LYS A 590 -43.19 -29.96 -31.02
N ASN A 591 -43.15 -29.63 -29.73
CA ASN A 591 -41.94 -29.17 -29.03
C ASN A 591 -41.16 -30.30 -28.31
N LYS A 592 -41.61 -31.56 -28.39
CA LYS A 592 -41.11 -32.70 -27.61
C LYS A 592 -39.58 -32.88 -27.54
N LYS A 593 -38.84 -32.52 -28.60
CA LYS A 593 -37.36 -32.63 -28.64
C LYS A 593 -36.65 -31.76 -27.60
N LYS A 594 -37.28 -30.68 -27.10
CA LYS A 594 -36.73 -29.79 -26.07
C LYS A 594 -36.84 -30.35 -24.66
N TYR A 595 -37.73 -31.31 -24.41
CA TYR A 595 -38.06 -31.81 -23.07
C TYR A 595 -37.38 -33.14 -22.73
N LYS A 596 -36.19 -33.40 -23.28
CA LYS A 596 -35.40 -34.63 -23.09
C LYS A 596 -35.06 -35.00 -21.63
N ALA A 597 -35.17 -34.05 -20.70
CA ALA A 597 -34.90 -34.27 -19.27
C ALA A 597 -36.00 -35.05 -18.52
N TYR A 598 -37.00 -35.56 -19.24
CA TYR A 598 -38.01 -36.51 -18.75
C TYR A 598 -37.79 -37.80 -19.54
N GLU A 599 -37.26 -38.82 -18.86
CA GLU A 599 -36.73 -40.03 -19.49
C GLU A 599 -37.80 -40.88 -20.19
N THR A 600 -37.35 -41.79 -21.06
CA THR A 600 -38.17 -42.72 -21.87
C THR A 600 -39.01 -42.06 -22.98
N ILE A 601 -38.37 -41.48 -24.00
CA ILE A 601 -39.00 -41.30 -25.32
C ILE A 601 -38.56 -42.43 -26.24
N GLU A 602 -39.19 -43.60 -26.12
CA GLU A 602 -39.06 -44.65 -27.14
C GLU A 602 -40.16 -44.57 -28.20
N ASN A 603 -39.78 -44.82 -29.46
CA ASN A 603 -40.70 -45.12 -30.57
C ASN A 603 -41.87 -44.12 -30.74
N ASN A 604 -41.55 -42.81 -30.68
CA ASN A 604 -42.49 -41.68 -30.83
C ASN A 604 -43.67 -41.65 -29.83
N SER A 605 -43.62 -42.43 -28.76
CA SER A 605 -44.65 -42.46 -27.72
C SER A 605 -44.25 -41.56 -26.54
N PHE A 606 -45.23 -40.98 -25.85
CA PHE A 606 -45.03 -40.14 -24.67
C PHE A 606 -45.22 -41.01 -23.42
N TYR A 607 -44.13 -41.23 -22.69
CA TYR A 607 -44.21 -41.92 -21.42
C TYR A 607 -44.65 -40.93 -20.33
N HIS A 608 -45.70 -41.33 -19.61
CA HIS A 608 -46.29 -40.69 -18.43
C HIS A 608 -47.02 -39.33 -18.61
N VAL A 609 -48.32 -39.31 -18.27
CA VAL A 609 -49.15 -38.08 -18.19
C VAL A 609 -48.55 -36.99 -17.29
N ASN A 610 -47.77 -37.35 -16.26
CA ASN A 610 -47.04 -36.41 -15.42
C ASN A 610 -46.12 -35.45 -16.21
N ALA A 611 -45.61 -35.87 -17.38
CA ALA A 611 -44.86 -34.99 -18.26
C ALA A 611 -45.75 -33.89 -18.89
N ILE A 612 -46.98 -34.23 -19.32
CA ILE A 612 -47.96 -33.25 -19.81
C ILE A 612 -48.36 -32.31 -18.69
N LEU A 613 -48.71 -32.82 -17.50
CA LEU A 613 -49.01 -32.01 -16.33
C LEU A 613 -47.91 -30.97 -16.05
N LYS A 614 -46.65 -31.43 -16.00
CA LYS A 614 -45.46 -30.60 -15.77
C LYS A 614 -45.07 -29.72 -16.98
N ILE A 615 -45.78 -29.80 -18.10
CA ILE A 615 -45.63 -28.88 -19.25
C ILE A 615 -46.81 -27.90 -19.31
N VAL A 616 -48.05 -28.34 -19.09
CA VAL A 616 -49.23 -27.46 -18.98
C VAL A 616 -49.05 -26.49 -17.81
N SER A 617 -48.52 -26.95 -16.68
CA SER A 617 -48.11 -26.09 -15.54
C SER A 617 -46.94 -25.13 -15.84
N LYS A 618 -46.53 -25.03 -17.11
CA LYS A 618 -45.54 -24.08 -17.65
C LYS A 618 -46.14 -23.24 -18.79
N THR A 619 -47.46 -23.28 -19.00
CA THR A 619 -48.17 -22.48 -20.01
C THR A 619 -48.94 -21.32 -19.36
N LYS A 620 -49.88 -20.71 -20.09
CA LYS A 620 -50.85 -19.73 -19.54
C LYS A 620 -51.69 -20.25 -18.36
N TYR A 621 -51.73 -21.57 -18.10
CA TYR A 621 -52.55 -22.17 -17.05
C TYR A 621 -51.76 -22.65 -15.82
N HIS A 622 -52.24 -22.30 -14.63
CA HIS A 622 -51.74 -22.81 -13.35
C HIS A 622 -52.81 -23.63 -12.60
N ASP A 623 -52.39 -24.29 -11.52
CA ASP A 623 -53.19 -25.19 -10.66
C ASP A 623 -53.86 -26.38 -11.38
N VAL A 624 -53.35 -26.72 -12.57
CA VAL A 624 -53.77 -27.92 -13.29
C VAL A 624 -53.39 -29.16 -12.47
N THR A 625 -54.36 -30.06 -12.29
CA THR A 625 -54.21 -31.32 -11.54
C THR A 625 -53.96 -32.50 -12.46
N LEU A 626 -53.33 -33.56 -11.94
CA LEU A 626 -53.08 -34.79 -12.71
C LEU A 626 -54.38 -35.38 -13.29
N ALA A 627 -55.45 -35.42 -12.49
CA ALA A 627 -56.76 -35.92 -12.88
C ALA A 627 -57.37 -35.15 -14.08
N GLN A 628 -57.22 -33.81 -14.12
CA GLN A 628 -57.68 -33.01 -15.27
C GLN A 628 -56.88 -33.32 -16.55
N VAL A 629 -55.58 -33.60 -16.43
CA VAL A 629 -54.75 -33.94 -17.59
C VAL A 629 -55.03 -35.36 -18.08
N GLU A 630 -55.23 -36.32 -17.18
CA GLU A 630 -55.70 -37.65 -17.56
C GLU A 630 -57.05 -37.60 -18.26
N GLU A 631 -58.00 -36.82 -17.73
CA GLU A 631 -59.33 -36.66 -18.31
C GLU A 631 -59.28 -35.98 -19.68
N ALA A 632 -58.41 -34.98 -19.85
CA ALA A 632 -58.11 -34.39 -21.15
C ALA A 632 -57.50 -35.43 -22.12
N VAL A 633 -56.58 -36.27 -21.66
CA VAL A 633 -55.99 -37.36 -22.49
C VAL A 633 -57.05 -38.40 -22.87
N ARG A 634 -57.99 -38.75 -21.97
CA ARG A 634 -59.13 -39.64 -22.27
C ARG A 634 -60.08 -39.04 -23.32
N LYS A 635 -60.28 -37.72 -23.30
CA LYS A 635 -61.14 -36.96 -24.23
C LYS A 635 -60.44 -36.47 -25.50
N SER A 636 -59.14 -36.69 -25.66
CA SER A 636 -58.37 -36.16 -26.78
C SER A 636 -58.36 -37.09 -27.98
N ASP A 637 -58.83 -36.61 -29.13
CA ASP A 637 -58.69 -37.32 -30.41
C ASP A 637 -57.26 -37.36 -30.95
N TYR A 638 -56.35 -36.55 -30.42
CA TYR A 638 -54.95 -36.50 -30.85
C TYR A 638 -54.11 -37.68 -30.33
N VAL A 639 -54.58 -38.41 -29.30
CA VAL A 639 -53.82 -39.46 -28.61
C VAL A 639 -54.63 -40.74 -28.37
N GLN A 640 -53.91 -41.86 -28.30
CA GLN A 640 -54.33 -43.11 -27.65
C GLN A 640 -53.61 -43.21 -26.31
N TYR A 641 -54.19 -43.88 -25.33
CA TYR A 641 -53.55 -44.12 -24.04
C TYR A 641 -53.58 -45.60 -23.64
N LYS A 642 -52.69 -45.96 -22.72
CA LYS A 642 -52.66 -47.24 -21.99
C LYS A 642 -52.39 -46.94 -20.51
N ILE A 643 -52.85 -47.81 -19.64
CA ILE A 643 -52.54 -47.78 -18.20
C ILE A 643 -51.79 -49.07 -17.88
N ASN A 644 -50.70 -49.01 -17.11
CA ASN A 644 -49.96 -50.21 -16.67
C ASN A 644 -50.58 -50.80 -15.39
N GLU A 645 -49.95 -51.86 -14.86
CA GLU A 645 -50.41 -52.53 -13.64
C GLU A 645 -50.24 -51.66 -12.37
N ASP A 646 -49.30 -50.70 -12.39
CA ASP A 646 -49.07 -49.73 -11.31
C ASP A 646 -50.06 -48.53 -11.33
N GLY A 647 -50.91 -48.43 -12.36
CA GLY A 647 -51.90 -47.36 -12.51
C GLY A 647 -51.43 -46.13 -13.31
N ASP A 648 -50.19 -46.10 -13.80
CA ASP A 648 -49.63 -45.02 -14.59
C ASP A 648 -50.22 -44.96 -16.00
N MET A 649 -50.68 -43.79 -16.41
CA MET A 649 -51.15 -43.54 -17.77
C MET A 649 -50.02 -43.12 -18.73
N TYR A 650 -49.90 -43.85 -19.83
CA TYR A 650 -48.99 -43.63 -20.96
C TYR A 650 -49.80 -43.23 -22.20
N LEU A 651 -49.24 -42.39 -23.07
CA LEU A 651 -49.97 -41.86 -24.23
C LEU A 651 -49.14 -41.87 -25.52
N LYS A 652 -49.81 -42.07 -26.65
CA LYS A 652 -49.21 -42.17 -27.97
C LYS A 652 -50.05 -41.37 -28.95
N VAL A 653 -49.43 -40.44 -29.67
CA VAL A 653 -50.15 -39.64 -30.67
C VAL A 653 -50.71 -40.54 -31.78
N ARG A 654 -51.97 -40.34 -32.13
CA ARG A 654 -52.61 -40.96 -33.29
C ARG A 654 -51.92 -40.41 -34.55
N LYS A 655 -51.59 -41.30 -35.49
CA LYS A 655 -50.97 -40.91 -36.77
C LYS A 655 -51.97 -40.22 -37.67
#